data_AF-A0A941EC49-F1
#
_entry.id   AF-A0A941EC49-F1
#
_cell.length_a   1.000
_cell.length_b   1.000
_cell.length_c   1.000
_cell.angle_alpha   90.00
_cell.angle_beta   90.00
_cell.angle_gamma   90.00
#
_symmetry.space_group_name_H-M   'P 1'
#
loop_
_entity.id
_entity.type
_entity.pdbx_description
1 polymer ?
#
loop_
_entity_poly.entity_id
_entity_poly.type
_entity_poly.pdbx_seq_one_letter_code
_entity_poly.pdbx_strand_id
1 'polypeptide(L)'
;MVMVDMRFGLLGPLTVQLEAECAPVRIEQRMPEILLAALLLNAGKTVPTVKLTTALWGYDPPPSAASSLYNHVGRLRRLLGVDGAARIRNASVGYVIDVGSEEMDIAEFAALCAEGGRMRESADWPAASEKYAAALSLWRGEPAEGVSGLEEWQARVQELREMRLQALDARIDCDLRLGRHRQTTAELQALALEYPLHESFHKQLMLALYRGGRQTDALNAFQRLRQSLSHELGIDPSAAVQRLYQAMLNADPALDAFGGDPVAVDAVPVVDGAEAVESAEVVEVADSPAGAPEQEGLEGLEVRRTMVAGIPVLFGPALPGARQRAGITFRVGMADEPLARAGITHLIEHLALHGLGPGDVHHNGVTSATVTHFLMQGSADEAVEFIHSVCKSLHDLPFERLETEKSILDTEASHRGLGWTRHLAASRYGAGGYGIPGFGELGLPALTPDDLRAWVSKYFTRENAVLWFSGDEVPAGLDPQLPAGRRMPLPLPSSVLPTTPAYISGGPQGVVGLSAVVRRGPAANLFTELLERELFKRLRHEGGLSYAISADYAARDAEYAEIHATADALPAMQEKLIRALINLLAELREGDVDPEALEAVRSRALEAHQAPNAAVEALPGLAADLLLGRPHTREADLLDEFRATTAHDVHNAAAEALGSALLILPGRSLDADAAGYAAVSSGSAVTAIGDTYRAHDDPSAQLVVGASAVSLHRNGAFATVQYAECVAMQAWPDGARRLWSRDGSQIAIEPGLFDAPPGFLAPLDASIPPERVIRQPPRDPRQIPMRMPGTPGMPGVFGMPGVPGMPSTPGTPGAAQWRDQRPTQTVAAKTVQVLVRIAFWTFLVATILFTAISIIVTFDTDPADDVTIGVIVFIWLFNLGVCVLPTYLLGRRVQRYKEA
;
A
#
# COMPACT_ATOMS: atom_id res chain seq x y z
N MET A 1 14.09 -1.27 -49.01
CA MET A 1 14.37 -2.36 -48.05
C MET A 1 13.05 -2.62 -47.39
N VAL A 2 12.39 -3.73 -47.72
CA VAL A 2 11.06 -4.05 -47.16
C VAL A 2 11.31 -4.44 -45.71
N MET A 3 10.81 -3.63 -44.77
CA MET A 3 10.83 -3.97 -43.34
C MET A 3 10.09 -5.30 -43.20
N VAL A 4 10.68 -6.27 -42.51
CA VAL A 4 9.92 -7.47 -42.13
C VAL A 4 8.96 -7.03 -41.03
N ASP A 5 7.66 -7.12 -41.28
CA ASP A 5 6.64 -6.79 -40.29
C ASP A 5 6.76 -7.78 -39.11
N MET A 6 7.18 -7.24 -37.96
CA MET A 6 7.38 -7.99 -36.72
C MET A 6 6.29 -7.58 -35.73
N ARG A 7 5.66 -8.57 -35.07
CA ARG A 7 4.73 -8.31 -33.96
C ARG A 7 5.28 -8.83 -32.65
N PHE A 8 5.27 -7.97 -31.64
CA PHE A 8 5.70 -8.24 -30.28
C PHE A 8 4.48 -8.36 -29.38
N GLY A 9 4.42 -9.46 -28.63
CA GLY A 9 3.37 -9.71 -27.66
C GLY A 9 3.90 -9.73 -26.24
N LEU A 10 3.35 -8.90 -25.37
CA LEU A 10 3.66 -8.82 -23.94
C LEU A 10 2.43 -8.88 -23.04
N LEU A 11 1.21 -8.78 -23.57
CA LEU A 11 -0.04 -8.96 -22.82
C LEU A 11 -0.33 -10.45 -22.61
N GLY A 12 0.58 -11.14 -21.92
CA GLY A 12 0.66 -12.60 -21.82
C GLY A 12 2.13 -13.06 -21.94
N PRO A 13 2.37 -14.34 -22.27
CA PRO A 13 3.72 -14.81 -22.55
C PRO A 13 4.41 -14.00 -23.64
N LEU A 14 5.72 -13.76 -23.48
CA LEU A 14 6.51 -13.01 -24.46
C LEU A 14 6.48 -13.74 -25.81
N THR A 15 6.01 -13.05 -26.84
CA THR A 15 5.98 -13.57 -28.21
C THR A 15 6.61 -12.59 -29.19
N VAL A 16 7.30 -13.13 -30.19
CA VAL A 16 7.84 -12.39 -31.32
C VAL A 16 7.39 -13.12 -32.57
N GLN A 17 6.60 -12.50 -33.42
CA GLN A 17 6.11 -13.09 -34.66
C GLN A 17 6.66 -12.32 -35.86
N LEU A 18 7.10 -13.05 -36.87
CA LEU A 18 7.44 -12.50 -38.18
C LEU A 18 6.25 -12.75 -39.09
N GLU A 19 5.75 -11.75 -39.79
CA GLU A 19 4.55 -11.90 -40.63
C GLU A 19 4.72 -12.97 -41.73
N ALA A 20 5.96 -13.25 -42.13
CA ALA A 20 6.32 -14.31 -43.08
C ALA A 20 6.31 -15.73 -42.50
N GLU A 21 6.17 -15.91 -41.17
CA GLU A 21 6.24 -17.19 -40.49
C GLU A 21 4.97 -17.46 -39.66
N CYS A 22 4.36 -18.64 -39.80
CA CYS A 22 3.14 -18.99 -39.06
C CYS A 22 3.38 -19.30 -37.56
N ALA A 23 4.62 -19.39 -37.09
CA ALA A 23 4.96 -19.73 -35.72
C ALA A 23 5.80 -18.61 -35.07
N PRO A 24 5.62 -18.33 -33.76
CA PRO A 24 6.44 -17.34 -33.08
C PRO A 24 7.91 -17.76 -33.01
N VAL A 25 8.80 -16.78 -33.14
CA VAL A 25 10.24 -16.94 -33.00
C VAL A 25 10.56 -17.40 -31.58
N ARG A 26 11.18 -18.57 -31.46
CA ARG A 26 11.50 -19.16 -30.16
C ARG A 26 12.73 -18.50 -29.54
N ILE A 27 12.56 -17.89 -28.38
CA ILE A 27 13.67 -17.37 -27.57
C ILE A 27 14.13 -18.48 -26.63
N GLU A 28 15.04 -19.34 -27.09
CA GLU A 28 15.43 -20.54 -26.34
C GLU A 28 16.26 -20.27 -25.07
N GLN A 29 16.71 -19.03 -24.86
CA GLN A 29 17.60 -18.67 -23.76
C GLN A 29 16.94 -17.62 -22.85
N ARG A 30 16.90 -17.93 -21.55
CA ARG A 30 16.35 -17.08 -20.48
C ARG A 30 16.90 -15.65 -20.48
N MET A 31 18.22 -15.47 -20.65
CA MET A 31 18.84 -14.15 -20.54
C MET A 31 18.43 -13.19 -21.69
N PRO A 32 18.49 -13.59 -22.98
CA PRO A 32 17.88 -12.81 -24.07
C PRO A 32 16.39 -12.53 -23.89
N GLU A 33 15.62 -13.49 -23.37
CA GLU A 33 14.17 -13.34 -23.13
C GLU A 33 13.86 -12.22 -22.14
N ILE A 34 14.53 -12.22 -20.99
CA ILE A 34 14.43 -11.16 -19.96
C ILE A 34 14.82 -9.80 -20.52
N LEU A 35 15.95 -9.75 -21.25
CA LEU A 35 16.45 -8.53 -21.84
C LEU A 35 15.47 -7.94 -22.86
N LEU A 36 14.85 -8.78 -23.68
CA LEU A 36 13.85 -8.33 -24.66
C LEU A 36 12.58 -7.85 -23.97
N ALA A 37 12.06 -8.58 -22.99
CA ALA A 37 10.89 -8.16 -22.22
C ALA A 37 11.11 -6.81 -21.51
N ALA A 38 12.26 -6.63 -20.85
CA ALA A 38 12.61 -5.38 -20.17
C ALA A 38 12.68 -4.18 -21.13
N LEU A 39 13.26 -4.39 -22.31
CA LEU A 39 13.32 -3.37 -23.36
C LEU A 39 11.93 -3.05 -23.92
N LEU A 40 11.13 -4.06 -24.23
CA LEU A 40 9.78 -3.90 -24.80
C LEU A 40 8.80 -3.25 -23.81
N LEU A 41 8.87 -3.57 -22.52
CA LEU A 41 8.09 -2.86 -21.47
C LEU A 41 8.40 -1.35 -21.43
N ASN A 42 9.54 -0.93 -21.98
CA ASN A 42 10.00 0.46 -22.09
C ASN A 42 10.29 0.84 -23.54
N ALA A 43 9.52 0.30 -24.50
CA ALA A 43 9.71 0.61 -25.92
C ALA A 43 9.77 2.13 -26.15
N GLY A 44 10.73 2.56 -26.97
CA GLY A 44 11.03 3.99 -27.23
C GLY A 44 11.73 4.75 -26.10
N LYS A 45 11.95 4.14 -24.92
CA LYS A 45 12.66 4.75 -23.79
C LYS A 45 14.02 4.08 -23.57
N THR A 46 15.01 4.86 -23.12
CA THR A 46 16.34 4.31 -22.79
C THR A 46 16.27 3.54 -21.47
N VAL A 47 16.64 2.27 -21.51
CA VAL A 47 16.79 1.42 -20.33
C VAL A 47 18.27 1.38 -19.92
N PRO A 48 18.63 1.83 -18.69
CA PRO A 48 20.01 1.88 -18.25
C PRO A 48 20.68 0.51 -18.21
N THR A 49 21.97 0.46 -18.57
CA THR A 49 22.79 -0.76 -18.51
C THR A 49 22.75 -1.42 -17.13
N VAL A 50 22.75 -0.61 -16.06
CA VAL A 50 22.65 -1.10 -14.68
C VAL A 50 21.35 -1.85 -14.44
N LYS A 51 20.20 -1.30 -14.86
CA LYS A 51 18.89 -1.97 -14.72
C LYS A 51 18.81 -3.27 -15.51
N LEU A 52 19.32 -3.27 -16.75
CA LEU A 52 19.38 -4.49 -17.57
C LEU A 52 20.31 -5.54 -16.97
N THR A 53 21.39 -5.11 -16.32
CA THR A 53 22.32 -6.00 -15.62
C THR A 53 21.65 -6.61 -14.38
N THR A 54 20.96 -5.79 -13.59
CA THR A 54 20.17 -6.24 -12.43
C THR A 54 19.08 -7.23 -12.85
N ALA A 55 18.40 -7.01 -13.96
CA ALA A 55 17.37 -7.92 -14.47
C ALA A 55 17.91 -9.31 -14.80
N LEU A 56 19.11 -9.37 -15.37
CA LEU A 56 19.72 -10.62 -15.83
C LEU A 56 20.43 -11.39 -14.70
N TRP A 57 21.03 -10.70 -13.74
CA TRP A 57 21.88 -11.32 -12.72
C TRP A 57 21.55 -10.94 -11.27
N GLY A 58 20.50 -10.17 -11.04
CA GLY A 58 20.16 -9.63 -9.71
C GLY A 58 21.10 -8.51 -9.27
N TYR A 59 21.05 -8.18 -7.97
CA TYR A 59 21.85 -7.08 -7.40
C TYR A 59 23.35 -7.40 -7.24
N ASP A 60 23.77 -8.64 -7.52
CA ASP A 60 25.18 -9.08 -7.47
C ASP A 60 25.64 -9.66 -8.83
N PRO A 61 25.87 -8.81 -9.84
CA PRO A 61 26.26 -9.27 -11.16
C PRO A 61 27.72 -9.73 -11.21
N PRO A 62 28.06 -10.77 -12.01
CA PRO A 62 29.44 -11.21 -12.15
C PRO A 62 30.32 -10.10 -12.75
N PRO A 63 31.65 -10.09 -12.51
CA PRO A 63 32.56 -9.08 -13.08
C PRO A 63 32.52 -9.00 -14.63
N SER A 64 32.08 -10.08 -15.29
CA SER A 64 31.90 -10.16 -16.74
C SER A 64 30.54 -9.67 -17.24
N ALA A 65 29.65 -9.16 -16.37
CA ALA A 65 28.27 -8.84 -16.71
C ALA A 65 28.15 -7.77 -17.80
N ALA A 66 28.97 -6.73 -17.75
CA ALA A 66 28.98 -5.70 -18.79
C ALA A 66 29.29 -6.30 -20.19
N SER A 67 30.36 -7.10 -20.30
CA SER A 67 30.71 -7.81 -21.54
C SER A 67 29.66 -8.84 -21.96
N SER A 68 29.04 -9.52 -20.99
CA SER A 68 28.00 -10.52 -21.23
C SER A 68 26.70 -9.87 -21.72
N LEU A 69 26.34 -8.69 -21.21
CA LEU A 69 25.20 -7.90 -21.67
C LEU A 69 25.37 -7.48 -23.14
N TYR A 70 26.55 -6.99 -23.54
CA TYR A 70 26.84 -6.72 -24.96
C TYR A 70 26.64 -7.97 -25.83
N ASN A 71 27.05 -9.15 -25.35
CA ASN A 71 26.87 -10.41 -26.07
C ASN A 71 25.38 -10.81 -26.17
N HIS A 72 24.59 -10.60 -25.13
CA HIS A 72 23.14 -10.87 -25.15
C HIS A 72 22.39 -9.89 -26.07
N VAL A 73 22.73 -8.60 -26.06
CA VAL A 73 22.21 -7.62 -27.01
C VAL A 73 22.58 -8.01 -28.44
N GLY A 74 23.83 -8.44 -28.69
CA GLY A 74 24.26 -8.92 -30.00
C GLY A 74 23.54 -10.20 -30.46
N ARG A 75 23.08 -11.05 -29.54
CA ARG A 75 22.20 -12.18 -29.87
C ARG A 75 20.79 -11.71 -30.21
N LEU A 76 20.20 -10.81 -29.42
CA LEU A 76 18.88 -10.25 -29.72
C LEU A 76 18.85 -9.52 -31.06
N ARG A 77 19.86 -8.71 -31.38
CA ARG A 77 19.96 -8.05 -32.70
C ARG A 77 19.99 -9.04 -33.86
N ARG A 78 20.61 -10.22 -33.68
CA ARG A 78 20.60 -11.28 -34.70
C ARG A 78 19.26 -12.00 -34.77
N LEU A 79 18.62 -12.20 -33.62
CA LEU A 79 17.29 -12.80 -33.53
C LEU A 79 16.23 -11.95 -34.23
N LEU A 80 16.32 -10.62 -34.10
CA LEU A 80 15.44 -9.65 -34.74
C LEU A 80 15.80 -9.39 -36.23
N GLY A 81 16.59 -10.26 -36.85
CA GLY A 81 16.88 -10.20 -38.29
C GLY A 81 17.73 -9.00 -38.73
N VAL A 82 17.62 -8.67 -40.02
CA VAL A 82 18.44 -7.63 -40.68
C VAL A 82 18.27 -6.23 -40.06
N ASP A 83 17.11 -5.96 -39.46
CA ASP A 83 16.79 -4.68 -38.84
C ASP A 83 17.09 -4.64 -37.34
N GLY A 84 17.51 -5.76 -36.72
CA GLY A 84 17.71 -5.83 -35.28
C GLY A 84 18.73 -4.83 -34.73
N ALA A 85 19.76 -4.49 -35.50
CA ALA A 85 20.73 -3.45 -35.14
C ALA A 85 20.15 -2.02 -35.21
N ALA A 86 19.18 -1.79 -36.09
CA ALA A 86 18.46 -0.52 -36.18
C ALA A 86 17.38 -0.42 -35.09
N ARG A 87 16.74 -1.54 -34.73
CA ARG A 87 15.71 -1.63 -33.69
C ARG A 87 16.26 -1.49 -32.28
N ILE A 88 17.33 -2.21 -31.92
CA ILE A 88 17.96 -2.07 -30.61
C ILE A 88 19.18 -1.17 -30.74
N ARG A 89 19.09 0.09 -30.30
CA ARG A 89 20.17 1.08 -30.39
C ARG A 89 20.91 1.25 -29.06
N ASN A 90 22.18 1.61 -29.16
CA ASN A 90 22.97 2.04 -28.01
C ASN A 90 22.59 3.50 -27.68
N ALA A 91 22.24 3.77 -26.43
CA ALA A 91 22.10 5.11 -25.88
C ALA A 91 23.31 5.46 -24.99
N SER A 92 23.45 6.72 -24.58
CA SER A 92 24.60 7.22 -23.81
C SER A 92 24.86 6.45 -22.50
N VAL A 93 23.82 5.88 -21.88
CA VAL A 93 23.90 5.12 -20.63
C VAL A 93 23.08 3.83 -20.62
N GLY A 94 22.78 3.26 -21.80
CA GLY A 94 21.92 2.07 -21.89
C GLY A 94 21.53 1.64 -23.30
N TYR A 95 20.37 0.99 -23.41
CA TYR A 95 19.81 0.52 -24.67
C TYR A 95 18.36 0.97 -24.82
N VAL A 96 17.94 1.22 -26.05
CA VAL A 96 16.55 1.49 -26.41
C VAL A 96 16.13 0.52 -27.50
N ILE A 97 14.90 0.03 -27.43
CA ILE A 97 14.27 -0.68 -28.53
C ILE A 97 13.24 0.24 -29.20
N ASP A 98 13.38 0.41 -30.51
CA ASP A 98 12.44 1.13 -31.35
C ASP A 98 11.49 0.12 -32.01
N VAL A 99 10.20 0.29 -31.73
CA VAL A 99 9.10 -0.58 -32.19
C VAL A 99 7.97 0.34 -32.65
N GLY A 100 7.35 0.01 -33.79
CA GLY A 100 6.18 0.73 -34.29
C GLY A 100 4.95 0.51 -33.40
N SER A 101 4.01 1.46 -33.41
CA SER A 101 2.74 1.33 -32.66
C SER A 101 1.92 0.12 -33.08
N GLU A 102 1.91 -0.20 -34.37
CA GLU A 102 1.25 -1.35 -34.97
C GLU A 102 1.96 -2.69 -34.74
N GLU A 103 3.20 -2.65 -34.26
CA GLU A 103 4.04 -3.83 -34.04
C GLU A 103 3.92 -4.39 -32.62
N MET A 104 3.15 -3.76 -31.71
CA MET A 104 3.14 -4.11 -30.28
C MET A 104 1.72 -4.22 -29.73
N ASP A 105 1.41 -5.36 -29.11
CA ASP A 105 0.06 -5.61 -28.54
C ASP A 105 -0.31 -4.62 -27.42
N ILE A 106 0.65 -4.14 -26.63
CA ILE A 106 0.45 -3.06 -25.64
C ILE A 106 -0.02 -1.76 -26.30
N ALA A 107 0.60 -1.37 -27.42
CA ALA A 107 0.25 -0.14 -28.12
C ALA A 107 -1.08 -0.27 -28.87
N GLU A 108 -1.33 -1.42 -29.48
CA GLU A 108 -2.61 -1.78 -30.11
C GLU A 108 -3.75 -1.80 -29.08
N PHE A 109 -3.53 -2.38 -27.90
CA PHE A 109 -4.48 -2.37 -26.79
C PHE A 109 -4.81 -0.94 -26.36
N ALA A 110 -3.81 -0.09 -26.15
CA ALA A 110 -4.02 1.30 -25.78
C ALA A 110 -4.80 2.08 -26.86
N ALA A 111 -4.51 1.84 -28.14
CA ALA A 111 -5.23 2.46 -29.26
C ALA A 111 -6.70 2.02 -29.32
N LEU A 112 -6.99 0.73 -29.15
CA LEU A 112 -8.35 0.19 -29.13
C LEU A 112 -9.14 0.72 -27.92
N CYS A 113 -8.52 0.84 -26.74
CA CYS A 113 -9.15 1.46 -25.57
C CYS A 113 -9.47 2.94 -25.81
N ALA A 114 -8.57 3.69 -26.45
CA ALA A 114 -8.82 5.09 -26.80
C ALA A 114 -9.93 5.25 -27.86
N GLU A 115 -10.01 4.34 -28.83
CA GLU A 115 -11.13 4.24 -29.78
C GLU A 115 -12.45 3.95 -29.07
N GLY A 116 -12.47 2.95 -28.18
CA GLY A 116 -13.64 2.62 -27.36
C GLY A 116 -14.09 3.80 -26.50
N GLY A 117 -13.15 4.56 -25.93
CA GLY A 117 -13.41 5.78 -25.17
C GLY A 117 -14.15 6.84 -26.00
N ARG A 118 -13.66 7.13 -27.20
CA ARG A 118 -14.32 8.08 -28.12
C ARG A 118 -15.72 7.65 -28.52
N MET A 119 -15.92 6.35 -28.78
CA MET A 119 -17.25 5.82 -29.10
C MET A 119 -18.20 5.90 -27.90
N ARG A 120 -17.67 5.73 -26.69
CA ARG A 120 -18.41 5.90 -25.43
C ARG A 120 -18.87 7.35 -25.24
N GLU A 121 -17.99 8.31 -25.52
CA GLU A 121 -18.30 9.75 -25.45
C GLU A 121 -19.42 10.15 -26.42
N SER A 122 -19.47 9.53 -27.60
CA SER A 122 -20.56 9.72 -28.57
C SER A 122 -21.80 8.86 -28.31
N ALA A 123 -21.85 8.15 -27.17
CA ALA A 123 -22.91 7.19 -26.81
C ALA A 123 -23.16 6.08 -27.85
N ASP A 124 -22.15 5.73 -28.66
CA ASP A 124 -22.16 4.57 -29.55
C ASP A 124 -21.73 3.32 -28.78
N TRP A 125 -22.62 2.88 -27.88
CA TRP A 125 -22.38 1.74 -26.98
C TRP A 125 -22.05 0.43 -27.72
N PRO A 126 -22.68 0.08 -28.87
CA PRO A 126 -22.29 -1.08 -29.65
C PRO A 126 -20.83 -1.00 -30.12
N ALA A 127 -20.43 0.09 -30.77
CA ALA A 127 -19.07 0.25 -31.29
C ALA A 127 -18.04 0.31 -30.14
N ALA A 128 -18.38 0.96 -29.03
CA ALA A 128 -17.52 1.01 -27.85
C ALA A 128 -17.29 -0.39 -27.24
N SER A 129 -18.36 -1.17 -27.05
CA SER A 129 -18.28 -2.55 -26.54
C SER A 129 -17.40 -3.42 -27.44
N GLU A 130 -17.57 -3.34 -28.76
CA GLU A 130 -16.75 -4.09 -29.73
C GLU A 130 -15.26 -3.71 -29.66
N LYS A 131 -14.95 -2.42 -29.50
CA LYS A 131 -13.57 -1.94 -29.40
C LYS A 131 -12.88 -2.39 -28.12
N TYR A 132 -13.55 -2.29 -26.97
CA TYR A 132 -13.00 -2.81 -25.72
C TYR A 132 -12.89 -4.35 -25.73
N ALA A 133 -13.84 -5.07 -26.34
CA ALA A 133 -13.74 -6.52 -26.50
C ALA A 133 -12.55 -6.92 -27.38
N ALA A 134 -12.33 -6.20 -28.49
CA ALA A 134 -11.14 -6.39 -29.33
C ALA A 134 -9.84 -6.12 -28.55
N ALA A 135 -9.80 -5.05 -27.75
CA ALA A 135 -8.66 -4.73 -26.90
C ALA A 135 -8.37 -5.86 -25.90
N LEU A 136 -9.41 -6.32 -25.18
CA LEU A 136 -9.29 -7.39 -24.18
C LEU A 136 -8.89 -8.74 -24.80
N SER A 137 -9.24 -8.99 -26.06
CA SER A 137 -8.83 -10.22 -26.77
C SER A 137 -7.32 -10.33 -27.03
N LEU A 138 -6.59 -9.21 -26.93
CA LEU A 138 -5.12 -9.19 -27.03
C LEU A 138 -4.47 -9.80 -25.78
N TRP A 139 -5.18 -9.85 -24.66
CA TRP A 139 -4.69 -10.42 -23.41
C TRP A 139 -4.75 -11.95 -23.45
N ARG A 140 -3.59 -12.58 -23.28
CA ARG A 140 -3.40 -14.04 -23.29
C ARG A 140 -3.00 -14.60 -21.92
N GLY A 141 -2.85 -13.75 -20.92
CA GLY A 141 -2.35 -14.09 -19.59
C GLY A 141 -1.80 -12.85 -18.87
N GLU A 142 -0.92 -13.08 -17.91
CA GLU A 142 -0.26 -11.99 -17.17
C GLU A 142 0.78 -11.27 -18.05
N PRO A 143 1.01 -9.95 -17.88
CA PRO A 143 2.01 -9.25 -18.67
C PRO A 143 3.40 -9.86 -18.50
N ALA A 144 4.05 -10.21 -19.62
CA ALA A 144 5.32 -10.92 -19.67
C ALA A 144 5.34 -12.26 -18.89
N GLU A 145 4.22 -12.99 -18.91
CA GLU A 145 4.09 -14.27 -18.21
C GLU A 145 5.22 -15.25 -18.57
N GLY A 146 5.79 -15.89 -17.55
CA GLY A 146 6.92 -16.82 -17.70
C GLY A 146 8.30 -16.16 -17.69
N VAL A 147 8.39 -14.82 -17.75
CA VAL A 147 9.67 -14.09 -17.73
C VAL A 147 10.03 -13.63 -16.31
N SER A 148 10.90 -14.39 -15.63
CA SER A 148 11.47 -14.03 -14.31
C SER A 148 12.55 -12.93 -14.42
N GLY A 149 12.79 -12.10 -13.41
CA GLY A 149 13.88 -11.08 -13.46
C GLY A 149 13.41 -9.69 -13.89
N LEU A 150 12.10 -9.42 -13.79
CA LEU A 150 11.47 -8.14 -14.15
C LEU A 150 11.04 -7.33 -12.92
N GLU A 151 11.70 -7.52 -11.78
CA GLU A 151 11.37 -6.86 -10.50
C GLU A 151 11.44 -5.33 -10.61
N GLU A 152 12.40 -4.82 -11.39
CA GLU A 152 12.58 -3.38 -11.70
C GLU A 152 11.44 -2.76 -12.53
N TRP A 153 10.56 -3.58 -13.12
CA TRP A 153 9.43 -3.14 -13.96
C TRP A 153 8.07 -3.55 -13.42
N GLN A 154 7.99 -3.96 -12.15
CA GLN A 154 6.70 -4.28 -11.52
C GLN A 154 5.71 -3.13 -11.61
N ALA A 155 6.15 -1.88 -11.41
CA ALA A 155 5.27 -0.71 -11.58
C ALA A 155 4.64 -0.66 -12.98
N ARG A 156 5.43 -0.91 -14.03
CA ARG A 156 4.94 -0.93 -15.42
C ARG A 156 3.98 -2.09 -15.68
N VAL A 157 4.25 -3.26 -15.08
CA VAL A 157 3.35 -4.42 -15.15
C VAL A 157 2.02 -4.14 -14.45
N GLN A 158 2.05 -3.46 -13.29
CA GLN A 158 0.84 -3.05 -12.58
C GLN A 158 0.04 -2.01 -13.38
N GLU A 159 0.69 -1.02 -13.99
CA GLU A 159 0.01 -0.07 -14.90
C GLU A 159 -0.77 -0.79 -16.01
N LEU A 160 -0.19 -1.83 -16.62
CA LEU A 160 -0.88 -2.62 -17.65
C LEU A 160 -2.09 -3.37 -17.10
N ARG A 161 -1.97 -3.96 -15.90
CA ARG A 161 -3.09 -4.63 -15.22
C ARG A 161 -4.22 -3.66 -14.92
N GLU A 162 -3.91 -2.47 -14.42
CA GLU A 162 -4.91 -1.43 -14.18
C GLU A 162 -5.61 -1.02 -15.47
N MET A 163 -4.87 -0.84 -16.57
CA MET A 163 -5.49 -0.55 -17.87
C MET A 163 -6.42 -1.69 -18.35
N ARG A 164 -6.08 -2.96 -18.06
CA ARG A 164 -6.97 -4.11 -18.34
C ARG A 164 -8.28 -3.99 -17.57
N LEU A 165 -8.21 -3.69 -16.27
CA LEU A 165 -9.38 -3.56 -15.41
C LEU A 165 -10.27 -2.39 -15.87
N GLN A 166 -9.68 -1.26 -16.25
CA GLN A 166 -10.41 -0.13 -16.84
C GLN A 166 -11.13 -0.50 -18.14
N ALA A 167 -10.49 -1.29 -19.00
CA ALA A 167 -11.11 -1.76 -20.24
C ALA A 167 -12.24 -2.77 -20.00
N LEU A 168 -12.09 -3.67 -19.02
CA LEU A 168 -13.14 -4.59 -18.57
C LEU A 168 -14.35 -3.81 -18.04
N ASP A 169 -14.10 -2.87 -17.14
CA ASP A 169 -15.12 -2.00 -16.55
C ASP A 169 -15.88 -1.24 -17.63
N ALA A 170 -15.18 -0.60 -18.56
CA ALA A 170 -15.80 0.15 -19.65
C ALA A 170 -16.59 -0.72 -20.63
N ARG A 171 -16.10 -1.93 -20.95
CA ARG A 171 -16.82 -2.87 -21.83
C ARG A 171 -18.14 -3.32 -21.18
N ILE A 172 -18.08 -3.72 -19.92
CA ILE A 172 -19.25 -4.20 -19.17
C ILE A 172 -20.28 -3.07 -19.00
N ASP A 173 -19.83 -1.85 -18.74
CA ASP A 173 -20.68 -0.67 -18.65
C ASP A 173 -21.46 -0.41 -19.97
N CYS A 174 -20.80 -0.59 -21.12
CA CYS A 174 -21.43 -0.54 -22.44
C CYS A 174 -22.43 -1.70 -22.62
N ASP A 175 -22.05 -2.92 -22.27
CA ASP A 175 -22.91 -4.10 -22.37
C ASP A 175 -24.18 -3.97 -21.51
N LEU A 176 -24.08 -3.40 -20.31
CA LEU A 176 -25.21 -3.14 -19.44
C LEU A 176 -26.16 -2.07 -20.02
N ARG A 177 -25.64 -1.03 -20.69
CA ARG A 177 -26.46 -0.03 -21.41
C ARG A 177 -27.18 -0.63 -22.61
N LEU A 178 -26.56 -1.60 -23.27
CA LEU A 178 -27.16 -2.39 -24.35
C LEU A 178 -28.19 -3.43 -23.86
N GLY A 179 -28.45 -3.49 -22.55
CA GLY A 179 -29.39 -4.44 -21.97
C GLY A 179 -28.87 -5.88 -21.94
N ARG A 180 -27.55 -6.10 -22.08
CA ARG A 180 -26.92 -7.44 -22.08
C ARG A 180 -26.63 -7.98 -20.67
N HIS A 181 -27.39 -7.55 -19.66
CA HIS A 181 -27.20 -7.89 -18.24
C HIS A 181 -27.15 -9.41 -17.97
N ARG A 182 -27.95 -10.22 -18.65
CA ARG A 182 -27.90 -11.69 -18.51
C ARG A 182 -26.60 -12.31 -19.04
N GLN A 183 -26.00 -11.70 -20.06
CA GLN A 183 -24.77 -12.20 -20.69
C GLN A 183 -23.55 -11.85 -19.83
N THR A 184 -23.56 -10.70 -19.15
CA THR A 184 -22.45 -10.22 -18.31
C THR A 184 -22.51 -10.72 -16.86
N THR A 185 -23.66 -11.22 -16.37
CA THR A 185 -23.81 -11.62 -14.96
C THR A 185 -22.79 -12.67 -14.51
N ALA A 186 -22.58 -13.74 -15.27
CA ALA A 186 -21.66 -14.82 -14.87
C ALA A 186 -20.20 -14.34 -14.83
N GLU A 187 -19.81 -13.51 -15.79
CA GLU A 187 -18.48 -12.89 -15.84
C GLU A 187 -18.29 -11.90 -14.67
N LEU A 188 -19.28 -11.06 -14.39
CA LEU A 188 -19.27 -10.14 -13.25
C LEU A 188 -19.21 -10.87 -11.90
N GLN A 189 -19.85 -12.04 -11.78
CA GLN A 189 -19.72 -12.88 -10.59
C GLN A 189 -18.28 -13.39 -10.41
N ALA A 190 -17.63 -13.82 -11.48
CA ALA A 190 -16.23 -14.24 -11.44
C ALA A 190 -15.30 -13.06 -11.11
N LEU A 191 -15.49 -11.91 -11.76
CA LEU A 191 -14.69 -10.70 -11.51
C LEU A 191 -14.86 -10.16 -10.09
N ALA A 192 -16.07 -10.19 -9.53
CA ALA A 192 -16.32 -9.76 -8.16
C ALA A 192 -15.73 -10.73 -7.11
N LEU A 193 -15.51 -12.00 -7.46
CA LEU A 193 -14.80 -12.95 -6.61
C LEU A 193 -13.27 -12.76 -6.71
N GLU A 194 -12.78 -12.49 -7.92
CA GLU A 194 -11.35 -12.26 -8.18
C GLU A 194 -10.87 -10.90 -7.63
N TYR A 195 -11.73 -9.88 -7.68
CA TYR A 195 -11.43 -8.51 -7.25
C TYR A 195 -12.45 -8.00 -6.21
N PRO A 196 -12.43 -8.52 -4.97
CA PRO A 196 -13.46 -8.27 -3.96
C PRO A 196 -13.54 -6.81 -3.47
N LEU A 197 -12.49 -6.01 -3.70
CA LEU A 197 -12.43 -4.59 -3.34
C LEU A 197 -12.74 -3.66 -4.53
N HIS A 198 -12.96 -4.20 -5.73
CA HIS A 198 -13.20 -3.39 -6.93
C HIS A 198 -14.68 -3.01 -7.05
N GLU A 199 -15.04 -1.90 -6.39
CA GLU A 199 -16.41 -1.42 -6.25
C GLU A 199 -17.21 -1.35 -7.56
N SER A 200 -16.58 -0.98 -8.68
CA SER A 200 -17.29 -0.87 -9.97
C SER A 200 -17.83 -2.22 -10.46
N PHE A 201 -17.10 -3.31 -10.27
CA PHE A 201 -17.58 -4.64 -10.68
C PHE A 201 -18.75 -5.09 -9.82
N HIS A 202 -18.70 -4.79 -8.52
CA HIS A 202 -19.82 -5.05 -7.62
C HIS A 202 -21.03 -4.19 -7.97
N LYS A 203 -20.85 -2.89 -8.26
CA LYS A 203 -21.91 -2.00 -8.75
C LYS A 203 -22.58 -2.56 -10.02
N GLN A 204 -21.77 -2.97 -10.99
CA GLN A 204 -22.23 -3.55 -12.25
C GLN A 204 -22.93 -4.89 -12.04
N LEU A 205 -22.42 -5.74 -11.14
CA LEU A 205 -23.03 -7.01 -10.77
C LEU A 205 -24.39 -6.81 -10.11
N MET A 206 -24.48 -5.86 -9.17
CA MET A 206 -25.75 -5.48 -8.53
C MET A 206 -26.77 -5.07 -9.59
N LEU A 207 -26.40 -4.18 -10.51
CA LEU A 207 -27.29 -3.72 -11.59
C LEU A 207 -27.70 -4.84 -12.54
N ALA A 208 -26.76 -5.73 -12.90
CA ALA A 208 -27.02 -6.86 -13.78
C ALA A 208 -28.01 -7.86 -13.16
N LEU A 209 -27.81 -8.20 -11.88
CA LEU A 209 -28.67 -9.10 -11.12
C LEU A 209 -30.07 -8.50 -10.92
N TYR A 210 -30.15 -7.21 -10.57
CA TYR A 210 -31.42 -6.51 -10.40
C TYR A 210 -32.24 -6.52 -11.70
N ARG A 211 -31.65 -6.09 -12.82
CA ARG A 211 -32.30 -6.13 -14.15
C ARG A 211 -32.63 -7.55 -14.62
N GLY A 212 -31.91 -8.55 -14.12
CA GLY A 212 -32.19 -9.97 -14.33
C GLY A 212 -33.33 -10.53 -13.48
N GLY A 213 -34.02 -9.70 -12.68
CA GLY A 213 -35.09 -10.13 -11.77
C GLY A 213 -34.59 -10.83 -10.51
N ARG A 214 -33.29 -10.75 -10.21
CA ARG A 214 -32.62 -11.39 -9.07
C ARG A 214 -32.25 -10.35 -8.01
N GLN A 215 -33.24 -9.58 -7.56
CA GLN A 215 -33.04 -8.48 -6.61
C GLN A 215 -32.35 -8.91 -5.32
N THR A 216 -32.73 -10.05 -4.74
CA THR A 216 -32.07 -10.60 -3.53
C THR A 216 -30.57 -10.81 -3.73
N ASP A 217 -30.18 -11.35 -4.89
CA ASP A 217 -28.78 -11.58 -5.20
C ASP A 217 -28.01 -10.27 -5.44
N ALA A 218 -28.69 -9.25 -5.98
CA ALA A 218 -28.13 -7.90 -6.13
C ALA A 218 -27.84 -7.27 -4.76
N LEU A 219 -28.79 -7.33 -3.83
CA LEU A 219 -28.58 -6.83 -2.46
C LEU A 219 -27.49 -7.62 -1.73
N ASN A 220 -27.40 -8.93 -1.94
CA ASN A 220 -26.31 -9.75 -1.39
C ASN A 220 -24.94 -9.37 -1.96
N ALA A 221 -24.86 -8.96 -3.23
CA ALA A 221 -23.61 -8.48 -3.83
C ALA A 221 -23.11 -7.18 -3.17
N PHE A 222 -24.03 -6.29 -2.78
CA PHE A 222 -23.71 -5.10 -1.98
C PHE A 222 -23.17 -5.47 -0.59
N GLN A 223 -23.85 -6.38 0.11
CA GLN A 223 -23.42 -6.79 1.45
C GLN A 223 -22.03 -7.45 1.45
N ARG A 224 -21.74 -8.28 0.44
CA ARG A 224 -20.39 -8.87 0.26
C ARG A 224 -19.32 -7.80 0.01
N LEU A 225 -19.62 -6.80 -0.82
CA LEU A 225 -18.70 -5.68 -1.04
C LEU A 225 -18.47 -4.89 0.26
N ARG A 226 -19.55 -4.52 0.96
CA ARG A 226 -19.49 -3.78 2.23
C ARG A 226 -18.65 -4.54 3.26
N GLN A 227 -18.86 -5.84 3.38
CA GLN A 227 -18.08 -6.68 4.26
C GLN A 227 -16.61 -6.72 3.86
N SER A 228 -16.31 -6.89 2.57
CA SER A 228 -14.93 -6.93 2.08
C SER A 228 -14.20 -5.60 2.29
N LEU A 229 -14.84 -4.46 1.97
CA LEU A 229 -14.27 -3.13 2.21
C LEU A 229 -14.11 -2.81 3.69
N SER A 230 -15.09 -3.18 4.51
CA SER A 230 -15.03 -2.97 5.96
C SER A 230 -13.93 -3.82 6.60
N HIS A 231 -13.78 -5.07 6.19
CA HIS A 231 -12.76 -6.00 6.70
C HIS A 231 -11.35 -5.64 6.25
N GLU A 232 -11.18 -5.32 4.97
CA GLU A 232 -9.85 -5.10 4.36
C GLU A 232 -9.36 -3.66 4.50
N LEU A 233 -10.27 -2.68 4.38
CA LEU A 233 -9.94 -1.26 4.30
C LEU A 233 -10.54 -0.43 5.44
N GLY A 234 -11.47 -0.97 6.23
CA GLY A 234 -12.13 -0.24 7.31
C GLY A 234 -13.13 0.83 6.84
N ILE A 235 -13.52 0.80 5.56
CA ILE A 235 -14.39 1.80 4.93
C ILE A 235 -15.72 1.19 4.48
N ASP A 236 -16.76 2.02 4.37
CA ASP A 236 -18.02 1.65 3.74
C ASP A 236 -17.95 1.82 2.20
N PRO A 237 -18.84 1.15 1.43
CA PRO A 237 -18.93 1.32 -0.02
C PRO A 237 -19.15 2.79 -0.40
N SER A 238 -18.63 3.20 -1.56
CA SER A 238 -18.77 4.54 -2.09
C SER A 238 -20.24 4.99 -2.24
N ALA A 239 -20.48 6.30 -2.20
CA ALA A 239 -21.81 6.88 -2.35
C ALA A 239 -22.53 6.45 -3.65
N ALA A 240 -21.80 6.15 -4.72
CA ALA A 240 -22.39 5.65 -5.96
C ALA A 240 -22.98 4.25 -5.80
N VAL A 241 -22.31 3.39 -5.04
CA VAL A 241 -22.76 2.03 -4.74
C VAL A 241 -23.90 2.06 -3.72
N GLN A 242 -23.79 2.90 -2.69
CA GLN A 242 -24.86 3.09 -1.70
C GLN A 242 -26.15 3.62 -2.35
N ARG A 243 -26.05 4.62 -3.25
CA ARG A 243 -27.22 5.11 -4.01
C ARG A 243 -27.86 4.02 -4.86
N LEU A 244 -27.06 3.18 -5.51
CA LEU A 244 -27.59 2.06 -6.29
C LEU A 244 -28.33 1.05 -5.39
N TYR A 245 -27.78 0.73 -4.23
CA TYR A 245 -28.43 -0.12 -3.23
C TYR A 245 -29.77 0.47 -2.77
N GLN A 246 -29.82 1.77 -2.46
CA GLN A 246 -31.06 2.45 -2.07
C GLN A 246 -32.10 2.48 -3.20
N ALA A 247 -31.68 2.77 -4.42
CA ALA A 247 -32.56 2.72 -5.59
C ALA A 247 -33.16 1.32 -5.80
N MET A 248 -32.38 0.25 -5.54
CA MET A 248 -32.86 -1.13 -5.63
C MET A 248 -33.84 -1.49 -4.52
N LEU A 249 -33.67 -0.95 -3.31
CA LEU A 249 -34.65 -1.14 -2.22
C LEU A 249 -35.98 -0.44 -2.53
N ASN A 250 -35.93 0.73 -3.16
CA ASN A 250 -37.09 1.54 -3.52
C ASN A 250 -37.75 1.12 -4.85
N ALA A 251 -37.21 0.11 -5.53
CA ALA A 251 -37.63 -0.31 -6.86
C ALA A 251 -37.72 0.87 -7.86
N ASP A 252 -36.69 1.73 -7.87
CA ASP A 252 -36.67 2.95 -8.68
C ASP A 252 -36.79 2.63 -10.19
N PRO A 253 -37.81 3.16 -10.90
CA PRO A 253 -37.99 2.95 -12.34
C PRO A 253 -36.79 3.35 -13.20
N ALA A 254 -35.92 4.26 -12.73
CA ALA A 254 -34.70 4.64 -13.43
C ALA A 254 -33.69 3.48 -13.56
N LEU A 255 -33.78 2.45 -12.70
CA LEU A 255 -32.92 1.27 -12.78
C LEU A 255 -33.25 0.37 -13.97
N ASP A 256 -34.49 0.42 -14.46
CA ASP A 256 -34.97 -0.38 -15.60
C ASP A 256 -34.78 0.34 -16.95
N ALA A 257 -34.36 1.61 -16.93
CA ALA A 257 -34.08 2.37 -18.15
C ALA A 257 -32.81 1.87 -18.86
N PHE A 258 -32.95 1.51 -20.13
CA PHE A 258 -31.84 1.17 -21.02
C PHE A 258 -31.38 2.41 -21.79
N GLY A 259 -30.07 2.66 -21.85
CA GLY A 259 -29.48 3.76 -22.62
C GLY A 259 -29.21 5.08 -21.87
N GLY A 260 -29.52 5.17 -20.57
CA GLY A 260 -29.13 6.30 -19.70
C GLY A 260 -27.96 5.95 -18.78
N ASP A 261 -27.28 6.98 -18.25
CA ASP A 261 -26.25 6.77 -17.22
C ASP A 261 -26.85 6.09 -15.98
N PRO A 262 -26.26 5.01 -15.44
CA PRO A 262 -26.71 4.37 -14.23
C PRO A 262 -26.42 5.31 -13.04
N VAL A 263 -27.46 6.08 -12.71
CA VAL A 263 -27.59 7.00 -11.57
C VAL A 263 -26.74 8.28 -11.68
N ALA A 264 -26.99 9.06 -12.74
CA ALA A 264 -27.00 10.52 -12.64
C ALA A 264 -28.47 10.95 -12.53
N VAL A 265 -28.99 11.03 -11.30
CA VAL A 265 -30.23 11.78 -11.05
C VAL A 265 -29.76 13.23 -10.94
N ASP A 266 -30.13 14.03 -11.94
CA ASP A 266 -29.75 15.43 -12.03
C ASP A 266 -30.06 16.18 -10.74
N ALA A 267 -29.12 17.04 -10.36
CA ALA A 267 -29.33 18.10 -9.40
C ALA A 267 -30.62 18.86 -9.78
N VAL A 268 -31.53 18.97 -8.82
CA VAL A 268 -32.62 19.95 -8.89
C VAL A 268 -31.96 21.31 -9.18
N PRO A 269 -32.36 22.02 -10.24
CA PRO A 269 -31.75 23.32 -10.53
C PRO A 269 -32.18 24.29 -9.44
N VAL A 270 -31.19 24.78 -8.69
CA VAL A 270 -31.33 26.00 -7.90
C VAL A 270 -31.52 27.14 -8.90
N VAL A 271 -32.77 27.57 -9.07
CA VAL A 271 -33.08 28.81 -9.78
C VAL A 271 -32.87 29.95 -8.80
N ASP A 272 -31.72 30.60 -8.92
CA ASP A 272 -31.43 31.89 -8.28
C ASP A 272 -32.20 33.02 -9.01
N GLY A 273 -32.74 33.97 -8.24
CA GLY A 273 -33.98 34.68 -8.56
C GLY A 273 -33.95 35.94 -9.46
N ALA A 274 -35.17 36.49 -9.57
CA ALA A 274 -35.60 37.84 -9.98
C ALA A 274 -35.77 38.16 -11.49
N GLU A 275 -37.04 38.23 -11.95
CA GLU A 275 -37.68 39.50 -12.35
C GLU A 275 -39.19 39.31 -12.63
N ALA A 276 -39.95 40.41 -12.43
CA ALA A 276 -41.40 40.54 -12.28
C ALA A 276 -42.26 40.18 -13.52
N VAL A 277 -43.54 39.83 -13.32
CA VAL A 277 -44.75 40.55 -13.84
C VAL A 277 -46.03 40.03 -13.14
N GLU A 278 -46.80 41.02 -12.67
CA GLU A 278 -48.23 41.11 -12.32
C GLU A 278 -49.25 39.98 -12.62
N SER A 279 -50.18 39.88 -11.65
CA SER A 279 -51.66 39.88 -11.77
C SER A 279 -52.45 38.61 -11.38
N ALA A 280 -53.32 38.81 -10.37
CA ALA A 280 -54.59 38.15 -10.00
C ALA A 280 -54.55 36.64 -9.64
N GLU A 281 -55.22 36.13 -8.60
CA GLU A 281 -56.47 36.56 -7.96
C GLU A 281 -56.57 35.95 -6.53
N VAL A 282 -57.35 36.63 -5.68
CA VAL A 282 -57.56 36.40 -4.26
C VAL A 282 -58.53 35.23 -4.00
N VAL A 283 -58.19 34.34 -3.06
CA VAL A 283 -59.19 33.67 -2.20
C VAL A 283 -58.64 33.60 -0.77
N GLU A 284 -59.34 34.29 0.14
CA GLU A 284 -59.12 34.29 1.59
C GLU A 284 -59.30 32.90 2.21
N VAL A 285 -58.40 32.51 3.12
CA VAL A 285 -58.73 31.58 4.21
C VAL A 285 -58.15 32.12 5.52
N ALA A 286 -59.05 32.26 6.49
CA ALA A 286 -58.89 32.89 7.78
C ALA A 286 -58.01 32.11 8.78
N ASP A 287 -57.44 32.87 9.71
CA ASP A 287 -56.94 32.58 11.06
C ASP A 287 -56.19 31.26 11.32
N SER A 288 -54.94 31.44 11.75
CA SER A 288 -54.23 30.50 12.61
C SER A 288 -55.02 30.16 13.87
N PRO A 289 -54.88 28.92 14.35
CA PRO A 289 -54.59 28.72 15.75
C PRO A 289 -53.19 28.11 15.92
N ALA A 290 -52.45 28.73 16.84
CA ALA A 290 -51.25 28.19 17.43
C ALA A 290 -51.47 26.76 17.95
N GLY A 291 -50.52 25.89 17.63
CA GLY A 291 -50.47 24.50 18.09
C GLY A 291 -49.35 23.80 17.36
N ALA A 292 -48.14 23.87 17.89
CA ALA A 292 -47.04 23.00 17.46
C ALA A 292 -47.50 21.53 17.62
N PRO A 293 -47.34 20.65 16.62
CA PRO A 293 -47.47 19.23 16.87
C PRO A 293 -46.27 18.76 17.68
N GLU A 294 -46.60 18.15 18.80
CA GLU A 294 -45.73 17.52 19.76
C GLU A 294 -44.86 16.40 19.14
N GLN A 295 -43.67 16.29 19.72
CA GLN A 295 -42.65 15.25 19.77
C GLN A 295 -43.07 13.74 19.71
N GLU A 296 -44.01 13.31 18.86
CA GLU A 296 -44.41 11.87 18.79
C GLU A 296 -43.54 10.98 17.86
N GLY A 297 -42.39 11.46 17.38
CA GLY A 297 -41.56 10.72 16.40
C GLY A 297 -40.27 10.03 16.90
N LEU A 298 -39.85 10.26 18.16
CA LEU A 298 -38.49 9.91 18.62
C LEU A 298 -38.42 8.76 19.64
N GLU A 299 -39.55 8.27 20.18
CA GLU A 299 -39.56 7.21 21.20
C GLU A 299 -39.16 5.81 20.66
N GLY A 300 -39.06 5.67 19.33
CA GLY A 300 -38.86 4.38 18.66
C GLY A 300 -37.41 3.98 18.36
N LEU A 301 -36.42 4.87 18.50
CA LEU A 301 -35.00 4.64 18.08
C LEU A 301 -34.04 4.31 19.22
N GLU A 302 -34.50 4.35 20.47
CA GLU A 302 -33.61 4.31 21.62
C GLU A 302 -33.03 2.90 21.92
N VAL A 303 -31.71 2.84 22.11
CA VAL A 303 -31.03 1.63 22.56
C VAL A 303 -31.27 1.42 24.05
N ARG A 304 -31.84 0.27 24.40
CA ARG A 304 -32.13 -0.17 25.76
C ARG A 304 -31.03 -1.09 26.27
N ARG A 305 -30.94 -1.18 27.60
CA ARG A 305 -29.95 -1.99 28.30
C ARG A 305 -30.60 -2.88 29.36
N THR A 306 -30.16 -4.13 29.41
CA THR A 306 -30.52 -5.09 30.48
C THR A 306 -29.33 -5.99 30.84
N MET A 307 -29.58 -7.05 31.59
CA MET A 307 -28.60 -8.03 32.04
C MET A 307 -29.14 -9.44 31.81
N VAL A 308 -28.36 -10.30 31.15
CA VAL A 308 -28.71 -11.72 30.94
C VAL A 308 -27.55 -12.58 31.41
N ALA A 309 -27.82 -13.51 32.33
CA ALA A 309 -26.80 -14.37 32.95
C ALA A 309 -25.61 -13.62 33.60
N GLY A 310 -25.76 -12.31 33.89
CA GLY A 310 -24.70 -11.42 34.38
C GLY A 310 -23.85 -10.75 33.29
N ILE A 311 -24.26 -10.83 32.02
CA ILE A 311 -23.68 -10.11 30.87
C ILE A 311 -24.58 -8.92 30.51
N PRO A 312 -24.03 -7.70 30.36
CA PRO A 312 -24.80 -6.57 29.86
C PRO A 312 -25.30 -6.84 28.45
N VAL A 313 -26.56 -6.49 28.19
CA VAL A 313 -27.21 -6.66 26.89
C VAL A 313 -27.70 -5.32 26.38
N LEU A 314 -27.32 -4.94 25.17
CA LEU A 314 -27.81 -3.76 24.45
C LEU A 314 -28.78 -4.16 23.35
N PHE A 315 -29.90 -3.48 23.21
CA PHE A 315 -30.86 -3.79 22.16
C PHE A 315 -31.64 -2.58 21.72
N GLY A 316 -31.99 -2.51 20.45
CA GLY A 316 -32.68 -1.36 19.85
C GLY A 316 -33.61 -1.84 18.74
N PRO A 317 -34.52 -0.98 18.25
CA PRO A 317 -35.56 -1.37 17.31
C PRO A 317 -35.02 -2.08 16.07
N ALA A 318 -35.77 -3.06 15.57
CA ALA A 318 -35.51 -3.66 14.27
C ALA A 318 -36.29 -2.94 13.18
N LEU A 319 -35.71 -2.77 11.99
CA LEU A 319 -36.45 -2.29 10.83
C LEU A 319 -37.55 -3.30 10.45
N PRO A 320 -38.78 -2.86 10.13
CA PRO A 320 -39.83 -3.74 9.67
C PRO A 320 -39.37 -4.58 8.47
N GLY A 321 -39.44 -5.92 8.59
CA GLY A 321 -39.03 -6.86 7.54
C GLY A 321 -37.52 -7.10 7.40
N ALA A 322 -36.68 -6.44 8.21
CA ALA A 322 -35.25 -6.72 8.23
C ALA A 322 -34.91 -7.97 9.05
N ARG A 323 -33.90 -8.72 8.63
CA ARG A 323 -33.31 -9.80 9.45
C ARG A 323 -32.66 -9.20 10.70
N GLN A 324 -32.84 -9.86 11.84
CA GLN A 324 -32.24 -9.47 13.11
C GLN A 324 -30.72 -9.58 13.01
N ARG A 325 -30.02 -8.55 13.50
CA ARG A 325 -28.59 -8.55 13.71
C ARG A 325 -28.33 -8.80 15.19
N ALA A 326 -27.39 -9.67 15.51
CA ALA A 326 -27.02 -9.97 16.88
C ALA A 326 -25.53 -10.23 16.99
N GLY A 327 -24.98 -10.07 18.19
CA GLY A 327 -23.59 -10.41 18.45
C GLY A 327 -23.20 -10.38 19.91
N ILE A 328 -21.99 -10.89 20.14
CA ILE A 328 -21.29 -10.82 21.42
C ILE A 328 -19.93 -10.17 21.20
N THR A 329 -19.63 -9.17 22.02
CA THR A 329 -18.39 -8.42 21.96
C THR A 329 -17.59 -8.67 23.23
N PHE A 330 -16.30 -8.97 23.10
CA PHE A 330 -15.37 -9.14 24.21
C PHE A 330 -14.35 -8.01 24.25
N ARG A 331 -13.98 -7.55 25.44
CA ARG A 331 -12.84 -6.62 25.62
C ARG A 331 -11.55 -7.41 25.49
N VAL A 332 -11.14 -7.66 24.27
CA VAL A 332 -9.81 -8.19 23.91
C VAL A 332 -9.61 -7.85 22.45
N GLY A 333 -8.46 -7.30 22.11
CA GLY A 333 -8.09 -7.08 20.71
C GLY A 333 -6.62 -7.32 20.49
N MET A 334 -6.16 -7.03 19.28
CA MET A 334 -4.75 -7.19 18.89
C MET A 334 -3.79 -6.41 19.81
N ALA A 335 -4.22 -5.28 20.38
CA ALA A 335 -3.38 -4.46 21.26
C ALA A 335 -3.11 -5.10 22.63
N ASP A 336 -3.89 -6.11 23.02
CA ASP A 336 -3.63 -6.89 24.24
C ASP A 336 -2.50 -7.91 24.06
N GLU A 337 -2.11 -8.20 22.81
CA GLU A 337 -1.19 -9.29 22.46
C GLU A 337 0.27 -8.87 22.63
N PRO A 338 1.13 -9.71 23.25
CA PRO A 338 2.56 -9.53 23.08
C PRO A 338 2.94 -9.89 21.64
N LEU A 339 3.91 -9.17 21.06
CA LEU A 339 4.31 -9.40 19.65
C LEU A 339 4.68 -10.86 19.35
N ALA A 340 5.30 -11.55 20.31
CA ALA A 340 5.67 -12.97 20.19
C ALA A 340 4.47 -13.95 20.18
N ARG A 341 3.25 -13.44 20.42
CA ARG A 341 1.97 -14.18 20.33
C ARG A 341 0.95 -13.43 19.45
N ALA A 342 1.40 -12.45 18.66
CA ALA A 342 0.54 -11.70 17.77
C ALA A 342 -0.20 -12.66 16.80
N GLY A 343 -1.51 -12.49 16.67
CA GLY A 343 -2.43 -13.37 15.93
C GLY A 343 -3.24 -14.33 16.81
N ILE A 344 -2.98 -14.41 18.12
CA ILE A 344 -3.67 -15.37 19.00
C ILE A 344 -5.18 -15.12 19.11
N THR A 345 -5.61 -13.86 19.18
CA THR A 345 -7.04 -13.52 19.32
C THR A 345 -7.79 -13.81 18.02
N HIS A 346 -7.19 -13.47 16.88
CA HIS A 346 -7.76 -13.73 15.55
C HIS A 346 -7.82 -15.24 15.24
N LEU A 347 -6.80 -16.01 15.65
CA LEU A 347 -6.84 -17.47 15.55
C LEU A 347 -7.94 -18.10 16.41
N ILE A 348 -8.17 -17.59 17.63
CA ILE A 348 -9.27 -18.04 18.48
C ILE A 348 -10.63 -17.69 17.86
N GLU A 349 -10.76 -16.52 17.25
CA GLU A 349 -11.96 -16.10 16.53
C GLU A 349 -12.33 -17.11 15.42
N HIS A 350 -11.37 -17.46 14.56
CA HIS A 350 -11.55 -18.46 13.51
C HIS A 350 -11.96 -19.83 14.06
N LEU A 351 -11.26 -20.31 15.10
CA LEU A 351 -11.55 -21.59 15.73
C LEU A 351 -12.94 -21.60 16.39
N ALA A 352 -13.37 -20.48 16.98
CA ALA A 352 -14.67 -20.36 17.63
C ALA A 352 -15.83 -20.38 16.62
N LEU A 353 -15.62 -19.81 15.43
CA LEU A 353 -16.64 -19.76 14.37
C LEU A 353 -16.74 -21.03 13.54
N HIS A 354 -15.66 -21.83 13.47
CA HIS A 354 -15.64 -23.06 12.68
C HIS A 354 -16.83 -24.00 12.94
N GLY A 355 -17.24 -24.15 14.20
CA GLY A 355 -18.31 -25.07 14.61
C GLY A 355 -19.71 -24.75 14.05
N LEU A 356 -19.90 -23.58 13.44
CA LEU A 356 -21.19 -23.09 12.93
C LEU A 356 -21.55 -23.60 11.52
N GLY A 357 -20.59 -24.18 10.79
CA GLY A 357 -20.80 -24.71 9.44
C GLY A 357 -21.18 -23.65 8.39
N PRO A 358 -21.21 -23.99 7.09
CA PRO A 358 -21.57 -23.07 6.02
C PRO A 358 -23.10 -22.89 5.87
N GLY A 359 -23.84 -22.77 6.96
CA GLY A 359 -25.30 -22.62 6.93
C GLY A 359 -25.77 -21.34 6.21
N ASP A 360 -27.06 -21.25 5.87
CA ASP A 360 -27.71 -20.09 5.22
C ASP A 360 -27.71 -18.79 6.10
N VAL A 361 -27.09 -18.84 7.28
CA VAL A 361 -27.01 -17.77 8.27
C VAL A 361 -25.68 -17.03 8.11
N HIS A 362 -25.76 -15.76 7.75
CA HIS A 362 -24.58 -14.88 7.65
C HIS A 362 -24.02 -14.60 9.04
N HIS A 363 -22.84 -15.13 9.33
CA HIS A 363 -22.10 -14.86 10.57
C HIS A 363 -20.66 -14.47 10.25
N ASN A 364 -20.05 -13.68 11.14
CA ASN A 364 -18.68 -13.23 11.01
C ASN A 364 -18.03 -13.00 12.39
N GLY A 365 -16.70 -12.98 12.40
CA GLY A 365 -15.90 -12.49 13.49
C GLY A 365 -15.09 -11.28 13.05
N VAL A 366 -14.81 -10.38 13.97
CA VAL A 366 -13.93 -9.23 13.71
C VAL A 366 -13.09 -8.96 14.94
N THR A 367 -11.79 -9.15 14.83
CA THR A 367 -10.81 -8.74 15.84
C THR A 367 -10.28 -7.34 15.51
N SER A 368 -10.57 -6.36 16.37
CA SER A 368 -10.07 -4.98 16.26
C SER A 368 -8.83 -4.76 17.15
N ALA A 369 -8.35 -3.52 17.25
CA ALA A 369 -7.26 -3.19 18.17
C ALA A 369 -7.60 -3.50 19.64
N THR A 370 -8.84 -3.27 20.09
CA THR A 370 -9.20 -3.31 21.53
C THR A 370 -10.33 -4.28 21.89
N VAL A 371 -11.14 -4.68 20.91
CA VAL A 371 -12.31 -5.56 21.09
C VAL A 371 -12.41 -6.59 19.99
N THR A 372 -13.07 -7.72 20.29
CA THR A 372 -13.36 -8.80 19.35
C THR A 372 -14.86 -9.02 19.30
N HIS A 373 -15.42 -9.00 18.10
CA HIS A 373 -16.84 -9.18 17.84
C HIS A 373 -17.11 -10.55 17.22
N PHE A 374 -18.17 -11.21 17.66
CA PHE A 374 -18.83 -12.28 16.91
C PHE A 374 -20.23 -11.81 16.60
N LEU A 375 -20.59 -11.77 15.31
CA LEU A 375 -21.84 -11.18 14.85
C LEU A 375 -22.53 -12.06 13.82
N MET A 376 -23.86 -11.95 13.75
CA MET A 376 -24.68 -12.68 12.80
C MET A 376 -25.87 -11.84 12.31
N GLN A 377 -26.46 -12.27 11.20
CA GLN A 377 -27.73 -11.77 10.69
C GLN A 377 -28.68 -12.91 10.31
N GLY A 378 -29.87 -12.93 10.92
CA GLY A 378 -30.87 -13.99 10.74
C GLY A 378 -32.13 -13.76 11.57
N SER A 379 -32.75 -14.84 12.03
CA SER A 379 -33.89 -14.83 12.96
C SER A 379 -33.44 -14.80 14.43
N ALA A 380 -34.37 -14.61 15.36
CA ALA A 380 -34.10 -14.61 16.80
C ALA A 380 -33.60 -15.95 17.32
N ASP A 381 -34.17 -17.05 16.82
CA ASP A 381 -33.74 -18.39 17.20
C ASP A 381 -32.32 -18.66 16.69
N GLU A 382 -32.03 -18.29 15.44
CA GLU A 382 -30.66 -18.39 14.87
C GLU A 382 -29.66 -17.52 15.61
N ALA A 383 -30.07 -16.35 16.13
CA ALA A 383 -29.21 -15.50 16.95
C ALA A 383 -28.86 -16.15 18.30
N VAL A 384 -29.83 -16.79 18.96
CA VAL A 384 -29.61 -17.54 20.20
C VAL A 384 -28.68 -18.73 19.95
N GLU A 385 -28.97 -19.53 18.91
CA GLU A 385 -28.14 -20.67 18.53
C GLU A 385 -26.70 -20.25 18.20
N PHE A 386 -26.53 -19.14 17.48
CA PHE A 386 -25.21 -18.58 17.16
C PHE A 386 -24.43 -18.22 18.43
N ILE A 387 -25.03 -17.45 19.34
CA ILE A 387 -24.38 -17.03 20.58
C ILE A 387 -24.00 -18.24 21.43
N HIS A 388 -24.90 -19.22 21.57
CA HIS A 388 -24.65 -20.47 22.29
C HIS A 388 -23.49 -21.25 21.68
N SER A 389 -23.47 -21.37 20.36
CA SER A 389 -22.42 -22.09 19.64
C SER A 389 -21.05 -21.42 19.80
N VAL A 390 -20.97 -20.09 19.63
CA VAL A 390 -19.73 -19.33 19.86
C VAL A 390 -19.22 -19.54 21.28
N CYS A 391 -20.07 -19.40 22.29
CA CYS A 391 -19.65 -19.55 23.68
C CYS A 391 -19.24 -21.00 24.01
N LYS A 392 -19.92 -22.00 23.42
CA LYS A 392 -19.54 -23.41 23.54
C LYS A 392 -18.18 -23.67 22.90
N SER A 393 -17.93 -23.18 21.68
CA SER A 393 -16.64 -23.33 21.00
C SER A 393 -15.52 -22.62 21.73
N LEU A 394 -15.78 -21.45 22.34
CA LEU A 394 -14.81 -20.79 23.20
C LEU A 394 -14.46 -21.64 24.43
N HIS A 395 -15.42 -22.38 25.00
CA HIS A 395 -15.13 -23.30 26.11
C HIS A 395 -14.30 -24.52 25.70
N ASP A 396 -14.55 -25.06 24.50
CA ASP A 396 -13.90 -26.26 23.97
C ASP A 396 -13.47 -26.03 22.51
N LEU A 397 -12.30 -25.42 22.34
CA LEU A 397 -11.79 -25.06 21.01
C LEU A 397 -11.43 -26.32 20.19
N PRO A 398 -11.74 -26.34 18.88
CA PRO A 398 -11.43 -27.46 17.99
C PRO A 398 -9.94 -27.51 17.63
N PHE A 399 -9.09 -27.94 18.58
CA PHE A 399 -7.62 -27.95 18.41
C PHE A 399 -7.13 -28.84 17.27
N GLU A 400 -7.92 -29.81 16.82
CA GLU A 400 -7.63 -30.61 15.63
C GLU A 400 -7.51 -29.78 14.34
N ARG A 401 -8.11 -28.58 14.30
CA ARG A 401 -8.01 -27.64 13.18
C ARG A 401 -6.93 -26.58 13.34
N LEU A 402 -6.23 -26.55 14.48
CA LEU A 402 -5.30 -25.48 14.82
C LEU A 402 -4.28 -25.20 13.70
N GLU A 403 -3.65 -26.24 13.16
CA GLU A 403 -2.64 -26.08 12.10
C GLU A 403 -3.27 -25.69 10.75
N THR A 404 -4.50 -26.13 10.48
CA THR A 404 -5.25 -25.71 9.30
C THR A 404 -5.61 -24.23 9.36
N GLU A 405 -6.14 -23.75 10.49
CA GLU A 405 -6.49 -22.34 10.66
C GLU A 405 -5.26 -21.43 10.62
N LYS A 406 -4.14 -21.84 11.22
CA LYS A 406 -2.87 -21.11 11.08
C LYS A 406 -2.46 -20.97 9.62
N SER A 407 -2.60 -22.02 8.82
CA SER A 407 -2.27 -21.98 7.38
C SER A 407 -3.24 -21.10 6.59
N ILE A 408 -4.53 -21.07 6.95
CA ILE A 408 -5.53 -20.18 6.35
C ILE A 408 -5.15 -18.72 6.64
N LEU A 409 -4.87 -18.39 7.90
CA LEU A 409 -4.49 -17.04 8.32
C LEU A 409 -3.18 -16.57 7.68
N ASP A 410 -2.18 -17.45 7.56
CA ASP A 410 -0.91 -17.13 6.87
C ASP A 410 -1.14 -16.83 5.37
N THR A 411 -2.06 -17.57 4.74
CA THR A 411 -2.48 -17.31 3.36
C THR A 411 -3.23 -15.99 3.25
N GLU A 412 -4.15 -15.71 4.16
CA GLU A 412 -4.93 -14.47 4.19
C GLU A 412 -4.00 -13.26 4.41
N ALA A 413 -3.02 -13.35 5.33
CA ALA A 413 -2.03 -12.30 5.58
C ALA A 413 -1.10 -12.05 4.38
N SER A 414 -0.80 -13.08 3.57
CA SER A 414 0.03 -12.94 2.37
C SER A 414 -0.68 -12.18 1.24
N HIS A 415 -2.01 -12.16 1.22
CA HIS A 415 -2.82 -11.43 0.22
C HIS A 415 -3.29 -10.06 0.74
N ARG A 416 -3.46 -9.92 2.05
CA ARG A 416 -3.81 -8.67 2.72
C ARG A 416 -2.57 -7.86 3.03
N GLY A 417 -2.19 -6.95 2.14
CA GLY A 417 -1.16 -5.94 2.47
C GLY A 417 -1.49 -5.25 3.80
N LEU A 418 -0.47 -4.90 4.60
CA LEU A 418 -0.70 -4.15 5.84
C LEU A 418 -1.29 -2.78 5.49
N GLY A 419 -2.59 -2.59 5.73
CA GLY A 419 -3.28 -1.33 5.47
C GLY A 419 -2.61 -0.13 6.15
N TRP A 420 -2.71 1.05 5.55
CA TRP A 420 -1.95 2.23 5.95
C TRP A 420 -2.21 2.66 7.40
N THR A 421 -3.44 2.54 7.87
CA THR A 421 -3.84 2.80 9.27
C THR A 421 -3.03 1.95 10.26
N ARG A 422 -2.79 0.67 9.94
CA ARG A 422 -1.97 -0.22 10.78
C ARG A 422 -0.49 0.20 10.77
N HIS A 423 0.02 0.65 9.63
CA HIS A 423 1.38 1.18 9.53
C HIS A 423 1.56 2.48 10.33
N LEU A 424 0.58 3.38 10.29
CA LEU A 424 0.53 4.60 11.10
C LEU A 424 0.53 4.27 12.59
N ALA A 425 -0.28 3.30 13.02
CA ALA A 425 -0.32 2.85 14.40
C ALA A 425 1.03 2.26 14.86
N ALA A 426 1.66 1.36 14.08
CA ALA A 426 2.99 0.84 14.41
C ALA A 426 4.06 1.94 14.48
N SER A 427 3.99 2.92 13.59
CA SER A 427 4.92 4.06 13.57
C SER A 427 4.79 4.97 14.79
N ARG A 428 3.60 5.08 15.37
CA ARG A 428 3.33 5.86 16.58
C ARG A 428 3.65 5.10 17.87
N TYR A 429 3.20 3.85 17.95
CA TYR A 429 3.17 3.06 19.17
C TYR A 429 4.32 2.07 19.31
N GLY A 430 5.02 1.76 18.22
CA GLY A 430 6.04 0.72 18.18
C GLY A 430 5.46 -0.69 18.23
N ALA A 431 6.30 -1.66 18.53
CA ALA A 431 5.98 -3.07 18.50
C ALA A 431 5.31 -3.57 19.80
N GLY A 432 4.29 -2.84 20.26
CA GLY A 432 3.55 -3.12 21.49
C GLY A 432 2.24 -2.34 21.56
N GLY A 433 1.28 -2.85 22.33
CA GLY A 433 -0.02 -2.20 22.52
C GLY A 433 -0.71 -1.92 21.19
N TYR A 434 -1.21 -0.69 21.03
CA TYR A 434 -1.91 -0.23 19.83
C TYR A 434 -1.10 -0.32 18.53
N GLY A 435 0.22 -0.53 18.59
CA GLY A 435 1.05 -0.70 17.39
C GLY A 435 1.14 -2.13 16.87
N ILE A 436 0.76 -3.14 17.67
CA ILE A 436 0.80 -4.57 17.29
C ILE A 436 0.13 -4.87 15.93
N PRO A 437 -1.06 -4.31 15.60
CA PRO A 437 -1.70 -4.57 14.30
C PRO A 437 -0.82 -4.29 13.08
N GLY A 438 0.16 -3.37 13.17
CA GLY A 438 1.05 -3.03 12.06
C GLY A 438 2.24 -3.97 11.85
N PHE A 439 2.42 -4.99 12.68
CA PHE A 439 3.47 -6.00 12.52
C PHE A 439 2.97 -7.32 11.94
N GLY A 440 1.66 -7.45 11.72
CA GLY A 440 1.03 -8.70 11.31
C GLY A 440 1.09 -9.77 12.39
N GLU A 441 0.74 -11.00 12.01
CA GLU A 441 0.53 -12.11 12.95
C GLU A 441 1.80 -12.95 13.14
N LEU A 442 2.90 -12.29 13.51
CA LEU A 442 4.23 -12.91 13.63
C LEU A 442 4.27 -14.12 14.58
N GLY A 443 3.35 -14.16 15.55
CA GLY A 443 3.31 -15.17 16.60
C GLY A 443 2.68 -16.51 16.17
N LEU A 444 1.88 -16.54 15.09
CA LEU A 444 1.10 -17.72 14.68
C LEU A 444 1.89 -19.04 14.69
N PRO A 445 3.12 -19.12 14.13
CA PRO A 445 3.84 -20.40 14.07
C PRO A 445 4.19 -20.98 15.44
N ALA A 446 4.30 -20.14 16.48
CA ALA A 446 4.69 -20.53 17.82
C ALA A 446 3.51 -20.82 18.77
N LEU A 447 2.26 -20.53 18.35
CA LEU A 447 1.09 -20.70 19.21
C LEU A 447 0.76 -22.17 19.47
N THR A 448 0.53 -22.51 20.73
CA THR A 448 0.17 -23.87 21.18
C THR A 448 -1.27 -23.93 21.71
N PRO A 449 -1.88 -25.12 21.81
CA PRO A 449 -3.18 -25.27 22.48
C PRO A 449 -3.20 -24.71 23.92
N ASP A 450 -2.08 -24.77 24.64
CA ASP A 450 -1.98 -24.21 25.99
C ASP A 450 -1.97 -22.69 26.01
N ASP A 451 -1.30 -22.05 25.04
CA ASP A 451 -1.39 -20.58 24.87
C ASP A 451 -2.84 -20.17 24.62
N LEU A 452 -3.55 -20.87 23.73
CA LEU A 452 -4.94 -20.59 23.38
C LEU A 452 -5.87 -20.78 24.59
N ARG A 453 -5.74 -21.90 25.33
CA ARG A 453 -6.53 -22.14 26.56
C ARG A 453 -6.32 -21.05 27.60
N ALA A 454 -5.07 -20.65 27.83
CA ALA A 454 -4.74 -19.59 28.76
C ALA A 454 -5.32 -18.24 28.32
N TRP A 455 -5.28 -17.95 27.02
CA TRP A 455 -5.85 -16.72 26.45
C TRP A 455 -7.36 -16.68 26.58
N VAL A 456 -8.05 -17.75 26.18
CA VAL A 456 -9.50 -17.92 26.33
C VAL A 456 -9.93 -17.71 27.78
N SER A 457 -9.33 -18.44 28.72
CA SER A 457 -9.67 -18.37 30.14
C SER A 457 -9.49 -16.96 30.73
N LYS A 458 -8.58 -16.16 30.16
CA LYS A 458 -8.29 -14.81 30.63
C LYS A 458 -9.25 -13.76 30.06
N TYR A 459 -9.60 -13.88 28.78
CA TYR A 459 -10.28 -12.80 28.04
C TYR A 459 -11.74 -13.11 27.68
N PHE A 460 -12.11 -14.37 27.45
CA PHE A 460 -13.46 -14.73 26.98
C PHE A 460 -14.33 -15.15 28.16
N THR A 461 -14.66 -14.17 29.01
CA THR A 461 -15.39 -14.36 30.26
C THR A 461 -16.62 -13.45 30.31
N ARG A 462 -17.60 -13.80 31.14
CA ARG A 462 -18.85 -13.05 31.30
C ARG A 462 -18.63 -11.58 31.62
N GLU A 463 -17.83 -11.28 32.63
CA GLU A 463 -17.54 -9.91 33.08
C GLU A 463 -16.67 -9.14 32.07
N ASN A 464 -16.16 -9.82 31.05
CA ASN A 464 -15.39 -9.25 29.95
C ASN A 464 -16.18 -9.18 28.62
N ALA A 465 -17.48 -9.49 28.63
CA ALA A 465 -18.36 -9.49 27.45
C ALA A 465 -19.50 -8.46 27.52
N VAL A 466 -20.09 -8.14 26.36
CA VAL A 466 -21.36 -7.43 26.16
C VAL A 466 -22.09 -8.07 24.99
N LEU A 467 -23.38 -8.36 25.18
CA LEU A 467 -24.26 -8.84 24.12
C LEU A 467 -25.00 -7.68 23.47
N TRP A 468 -25.34 -7.82 22.19
CA TRP A 468 -26.19 -6.88 21.52
C TRP A 468 -27.07 -7.52 20.44
N PHE A 469 -28.25 -6.99 20.18
CA PHE A 469 -29.11 -7.41 19.06
C PHE A 469 -30.13 -6.34 18.66
N SER A 470 -30.57 -6.38 17.41
CA SER A 470 -31.70 -5.56 16.92
C SER A 470 -33.02 -6.27 17.22
N GLY A 471 -33.96 -5.60 17.85
CA GLY A 471 -35.28 -6.10 18.24
C GLY A 471 -35.77 -5.40 19.50
N ASP A 472 -37.07 -5.39 19.70
CA ASP A 472 -37.69 -4.65 20.82
C ASP A 472 -37.52 -5.35 22.17
N GLU A 473 -37.17 -6.64 22.16
CA GLU A 473 -37.03 -7.51 23.34
C GLU A 473 -35.83 -8.46 23.20
N VAL A 474 -35.34 -8.94 24.35
CA VAL A 474 -34.32 -9.99 24.41
C VAL A 474 -34.87 -11.31 23.87
N PRO A 475 -34.19 -11.98 22.91
CA PRO A 475 -34.59 -13.29 22.44
C PRO A 475 -34.79 -14.29 23.59
N ALA A 476 -35.92 -14.99 23.58
CA ALA A 476 -36.24 -15.99 24.58
C ALA A 476 -35.21 -17.14 24.54
N GLY A 477 -34.82 -17.66 25.71
CA GLY A 477 -33.88 -18.78 25.80
C GLY A 477 -32.39 -18.39 25.69
N LEU A 478 -32.06 -17.10 25.60
CA LEU A 478 -30.69 -16.63 25.57
C LEU A 478 -29.95 -16.96 26.89
N ASP A 479 -28.94 -17.82 26.78
CA ASP A 479 -28.10 -18.30 27.90
C ASP A 479 -26.68 -18.64 27.43
N PRO A 480 -25.79 -17.65 27.29
CA PRO A 480 -24.46 -17.81 26.70
C PRO A 480 -23.48 -18.68 27.50
N GLN A 481 -23.79 -19.12 28.72
CA GLN A 481 -22.95 -20.09 29.49
C GLN A 481 -21.43 -19.77 29.51
N LEU A 482 -21.06 -18.49 29.66
CA LEU A 482 -19.64 -18.08 29.76
C LEU A 482 -19.11 -18.23 31.20
N PRO A 483 -17.81 -18.59 31.37
CA PRO A 483 -17.19 -18.63 32.69
C PRO A 483 -17.11 -17.23 33.32
N ALA A 484 -17.15 -17.19 34.65
CA ALA A 484 -16.87 -15.98 35.40
C ALA A 484 -15.39 -15.57 35.28
N GLY A 485 -15.13 -14.27 35.28
CA GLY A 485 -13.80 -13.68 35.19
C GLY A 485 -13.78 -12.26 35.72
N ARG A 486 -13.18 -11.34 34.95
CA ARG A 486 -13.12 -9.91 35.27
C ARG A 486 -13.08 -9.09 33.99
N ARG A 487 -13.65 -7.88 34.02
CA ARG A 487 -13.37 -6.87 33.00
C ARG A 487 -11.88 -6.57 33.04
N MET A 488 -11.18 -6.71 31.92
CA MET A 488 -9.78 -6.31 31.90
C MET A 488 -9.55 -4.89 31.38
N PRO A 489 -8.50 -4.21 31.86
CA PRO A 489 -8.24 -2.83 31.50
C PRO A 489 -7.65 -2.75 30.09
N LEU A 490 -7.81 -1.61 29.42
CA LEU A 490 -7.13 -1.37 28.15
C LEU A 490 -5.60 -1.38 28.32
N PRO A 491 -4.85 -1.81 27.30
CA PRO A 491 -3.41 -1.60 27.29
C PRO A 491 -3.11 -0.10 27.38
N LEU A 492 -2.09 0.27 28.15
CA LEU A 492 -1.63 1.66 28.19
C LEU A 492 -1.04 2.02 26.81
N PRO A 493 -1.44 3.15 26.21
CA PRO A 493 -0.83 3.61 24.97
C PRO A 493 0.67 3.86 25.17
N SER A 494 1.50 3.20 24.36
CA SER A 494 2.93 3.50 24.25
C SER A 494 3.13 4.75 23.40
N SER A 495 4.38 5.20 23.26
CA SER A 495 4.78 6.10 22.19
C SER A 495 6.24 5.86 21.91
N VAL A 496 6.60 5.74 20.64
CA VAL A 496 8.01 5.72 20.20
C VAL A 496 8.46 7.09 19.69
N LEU A 497 7.53 8.05 19.65
CA LEU A 497 7.79 9.42 19.23
C LEU A 497 8.47 10.18 20.38
N PRO A 498 9.62 10.83 20.13
CA PRO A 498 10.33 11.58 21.16
C PRO A 498 9.56 12.85 21.57
N THR A 499 8.90 13.49 20.61
CA THR A 499 8.08 14.70 20.77
C THR A 499 6.95 14.67 19.75
N THR A 500 5.90 15.46 19.95
CA THR A 500 4.88 15.75 18.93
C THR A 500 4.68 17.27 18.81
N PRO A 501 4.37 17.79 17.62
CA PRO A 501 4.18 17.05 16.37
C PRO A 501 5.51 16.52 15.79
N ALA A 502 5.46 15.43 15.05
CA ALA A 502 6.64 14.73 14.52
C ALA A 502 6.42 14.17 13.12
N TYR A 503 7.51 13.84 12.43
CA TYR A 503 7.44 13.11 11.16
C TYR A 503 8.51 12.03 11.04
N ILE A 504 8.16 10.95 10.35
CA ILE A 504 9.07 9.86 9.97
C ILE A 504 9.36 9.97 8.48
N SER A 505 10.64 9.78 8.12
CA SER A 505 11.07 9.66 6.73
C SER A 505 11.26 8.20 6.35
N GLY A 506 10.85 7.84 5.13
CA GLY A 506 10.98 6.47 4.62
C GLY A 506 9.68 5.67 4.65
N GLY A 507 8.53 6.36 4.60
CA GLY A 507 7.26 5.70 4.28
C GLY A 507 7.28 5.06 2.89
N PRO A 508 6.34 4.13 2.60
CA PRO A 508 6.16 3.57 1.26
C PRO A 508 6.10 4.64 0.17
N GLN A 509 6.73 4.37 -0.99
CA GLN A 509 6.76 5.35 -2.07
C GLN A 509 5.33 5.63 -2.57
N GLY A 510 4.98 6.92 -2.64
CA GLY A 510 3.74 7.36 -3.26
C GLY A 510 2.56 7.60 -2.32
N VAL A 511 2.73 7.49 -0.99
CA VAL A 511 1.68 7.84 -0.03
C VAL A 511 2.24 8.70 1.09
N VAL A 512 1.46 9.71 1.49
CA VAL A 512 1.68 10.52 2.68
C VAL A 512 0.59 10.22 3.69
N GLY A 513 0.98 10.08 4.96
CA GLY A 513 0.08 9.73 6.04
C GLY A 513 0.11 10.74 7.18
N LEU A 514 -1.02 10.91 7.84
CA LEU A 514 -1.19 11.61 9.11
C LEU A 514 -1.81 10.64 10.13
N SER A 515 -1.27 10.63 11.34
CA SER A 515 -1.90 10.05 12.52
C SER A 515 -1.94 11.09 13.62
N ALA A 516 -3.07 11.30 14.27
CA ALA A 516 -3.25 12.23 15.37
C ALA A 516 -4.08 11.59 16.49
N VAL A 517 -3.92 12.09 17.70
CA VAL A 517 -4.68 11.69 18.90
C VAL A 517 -5.42 12.91 19.44
N VAL A 518 -6.70 12.76 19.73
CA VAL A 518 -7.59 13.84 20.17
C VAL A 518 -8.59 13.33 21.19
N ARG A 519 -9.11 14.18 22.07
CA ARG A 519 -10.21 13.79 22.96
C ARG A 519 -11.44 13.40 22.16
N ARG A 520 -12.15 12.36 22.62
CA ARG A 520 -13.38 11.88 21.97
C ARG A 520 -14.50 12.89 22.16
N GLY A 521 -15.27 13.12 21.10
CA GLY A 521 -16.47 13.95 21.16
C GLY A 521 -16.88 14.50 19.79
N PRO A 522 -18.06 15.15 19.71
CA PRO A 522 -18.56 15.74 18.47
C PRO A 522 -17.58 16.72 17.81
N ALA A 523 -16.89 17.56 18.57
CA ALA A 523 -15.91 18.50 18.02
C ALA A 523 -14.77 17.81 17.24
N ALA A 524 -14.23 16.71 17.76
CA ALA A 524 -13.18 15.94 17.09
C ALA A 524 -13.70 15.19 15.85
N ASN A 525 -14.92 14.68 15.91
CA ASN A 525 -15.59 14.06 14.77
C ASN A 525 -15.83 15.08 13.64
N LEU A 526 -16.41 16.24 13.94
CA LEU A 526 -16.64 17.32 12.98
C LEU A 526 -15.32 17.87 12.41
N PHE A 527 -14.26 17.97 13.22
CA PHE A 527 -12.93 18.32 12.72
C PHE A 527 -12.41 17.29 11.70
N THR A 528 -12.63 15.99 11.93
CA THR A 528 -12.18 14.94 11.00
C THR A 528 -12.89 15.06 9.65
N GLU A 529 -14.20 15.29 9.66
CA GLU A 529 -15.01 15.55 8.45
C GLU A 529 -14.55 16.82 7.70
N LEU A 530 -14.20 17.88 8.43
CA LEU A 530 -13.65 19.10 7.83
C LEU A 530 -12.27 18.87 7.24
N LEU A 531 -11.41 18.12 7.93
CA LEU A 531 -10.08 17.74 7.45
C LEU A 531 -10.19 16.97 6.13
N GLU A 532 -11.05 15.95 6.05
CA GLU A 532 -11.25 15.19 4.81
C GLU A 532 -11.73 16.09 3.67
N ARG A 533 -12.71 16.95 3.94
CA ARG A 533 -13.24 17.90 2.96
C ARG A 533 -12.16 18.84 2.44
N GLU A 534 -11.35 19.43 3.31
CA GLU A 534 -10.28 20.36 2.91
C GLU A 534 -9.14 19.64 2.20
N LEU A 535 -8.79 18.42 2.61
CA LEU A 535 -7.85 17.58 1.86
C LEU A 535 -8.36 17.32 0.44
N PHE A 536 -9.62 16.92 0.29
CA PHE A 536 -10.23 16.67 -1.01
C PHE A 536 -10.24 17.93 -1.89
N LYS A 537 -10.69 19.05 -1.33
CA LYS A 537 -10.74 20.34 -2.04
C LYS A 537 -9.35 20.77 -2.53
N ARG A 538 -8.36 20.82 -1.63
CA ARG A 538 -7.06 21.42 -1.94
C ARG A 538 -6.10 20.48 -2.66
N LEU A 539 -6.03 19.22 -2.24
CA LEU A 539 -5.04 18.28 -2.78
C LEU A 539 -5.55 17.60 -4.05
N ARG A 540 -6.86 17.36 -4.19
CA ARG A 540 -7.43 16.69 -5.36
C ARG A 540 -8.07 17.67 -6.33
N HIS A 541 -9.05 18.46 -5.90
CA HIS A 541 -9.84 19.29 -6.83
C HIS A 541 -9.06 20.50 -7.38
N GLU A 542 -8.47 21.30 -6.50
CA GLU A 542 -7.73 22.52 -6.90
C GLU A 542 -6.30 22.20 -7.36
N GLY A 543 -5.63 21.26 -6.67
CA GLY A 543 -4.22 20.95 -6.91
C GLY A 543 -3.94 19.82 -7.91
N GLY A 544 -4.87 18.87 -8.11
CA GLY A 544 -4.63 17.67 -8.92
C GLY A 544 -3.42 16.83 -8.46
N LEU A 545 -3.09 16.87 -7.17
CA LEU A 545 -1.87 16.30 -6.59
C LEU A 545 -2.06 14.87 -6.09
N SER A 546 -3.29 14.52 -5.69
CA SER A 546 -3.69 13.20 -5.16
C SER A 546 -5.00 12.75 -5.78
N TYR A 547 -5.14 11.44 -5.98
CA TYR A 547 -6.36 10.80 -6.46
C TYR A 547 -7.13 10.14 -5.30
N ALA A 548 -6.45 9.38 -4.43
CA ALA A 548 -7.02 8.73 -3.27
C ALA A 548 -6.72 9.53 -2.00
N ILE A 549 -7.78 10.06 -1.39
CA ILE A 549 -7.75 10.80 -0.12
C ILE A 549 -8.77 10.15 0.81
N SER A 550 -8.38 9.98 2.07
CA SER A 550 -9.28 9.55 3.13
C SER A 550 -8.91 10.21 4.45
N ALA A 551 -9.90 10.40 5.32
CA ALA A 551 -9.66 10.55 6.75
C ALA A 551 -10.63 9.68 7.56
N ASP A 552 -10.13 9.02 8.60
CA ASP A 552 -10.93 8.20 9.51
C ASP A 552 -10.81 8.69 10.95
N TYR A 553 -11.92 8.52 11.68
CA TYR A 553 -12.03 8.76 13.11
C TYR A 553 -12.31 7.44 13.83
N ALA A 554 -11.40 7.01 14.69
CA ALA A 554 -11.51 5.73 15.40
C ALA A 554 -11.35 5.91 16.91
N ALA A 555 -12.16 5.20 17.70
CA ALA A 555 -11.98 5.17 19.14
C ALA A 555 -10.69 4.42 19.50
N ARG A 556 -9.80 5.07 20.27
CA ARG A 556 -8.62 4.40 20.85
C ARG A 556 -8.97 3.81 22.21
N ASP A 557 -9.55 4.63 23.08
CA ASP A 557 -9.95 4.28 24.43
C ASP A 557 -11.22 5.05 24.86
N ALA A 558 -11.55 5.07 26.16
CA ALA A 558 -12.73 5.78 26.65
C ALA A 558 -12.67 7.31 26.49
N GLU A 559 -11.46 7.90 26.50
CA GLU A 559 -11.23 9.34 26.54
C GLU A 559 -10.71 9.89 25.21
N TYR A 560 -9.92 9.10 24.47
CA TYR A 560 -9.21 9.52 23.26
C TYR A 560 -9.60 8.71 22.01
N ALA A 561 -9.62 9.42 20.89
CA ALA A 561 -9.75 8.89 19.54
C ALA A 561 -8.48 9.15 18.74
N GLU A 562 -8.35 8.42 17.65
CA GLU A 562 -7.36 8.61 16.62
C GLU A 562 -7.99 9.17 15.36
N ILE A 563 -7.26 10.08 14.73
CA ILE A 563 -7.55 10.57 13.40
C ILE A 563 -6.42 10.08 12.50
N HIS A 564 -6.76 9.34 11.47
CA HIS A 564 -5.83 9.00 10.41
C HIS A 564 -6.24 9.66 9.11
N ALA A 565 -5.29 10.15 8.34
CA ALA A 565 -5.56 10.66 7.00
C ALA A 565 -4.47 10.22 6.04
N THR A 566 -4.84 9.98 4.79
CA THR A 566 -3.92 9.51 3.75
C THR A 566 -4.13 10.28 2.46
N ALA A 567 -3.05 10.48 1.72
CA ALA A 567 -3.08 11.02 0.37
C ALA A 567 -2.01 10.33 -0.48
N ASP A 568 -2.40 9.81 -1.64
CA ASP A 568 -1.48 9.27 -2.62
C ASP A 568 -0.85 10.38 -3.49
N ALA A 569 0.33 10.11 -4.04
CA ALA A 569 1.07 11.06 -4.86
C ALA A 569 1.98 10.34 -5.84
N LEU A 570 1.88 10.70 -7.13
CA LEU A 570 2.90 10.32 -8.11
C LEU A 570 4.27 10.86 -7.66
N PRO A 571 5.39 10.16 -7.90
CA PRO A 571 6.73 10.61 -7.47
C PRO A 571 7.07 12.05 -7.86
N ALA A 572 6.63 12.49 -9.04
CA ALA A 572 6.85 13.86 -9.54
C ALA A 572 6.05 14.94 -8.79
N MET A 573 4.96 14.57 -8.10
CA MET A 573 4.08 15.49 -7.37
C MET A 573 4.28 15.44 -5.85
N GLN A 574 5.05 14.48 -5.33
CA GLN A 574 5.26 14.28 -3.89
C GLN A 574 5.71 15.54 -3.17
N GLU A 575 6.72 16.25 -3.68
CA GLU A 575 7.24 17.45 -3.01
C GLU A 575 6.20 18.58 -2.94
N LYS A 576 5.39 18.74 -4.00
CA LYS A 576 4.28 19.71 -4.03
C LYS A 576 3.16 19.30 -3.08
N LEU A 577 2.81 18.02 -3.05
CA LEU A 577 1.77 17.49 -2.17
C LEU A 577 2.16 17.65 -0.70
N ILE A 578 3.41 17.32 -0.33
CA ILE A 578 3.91 17.47 1.04
C ILE A 578 3.81 18.93 1.48
N ARG A 579 4.24 19.87 0.63
CA ARG A 579 4.14 21.31 0.91
C ARG A 579 2.68 21.76 1.07
N ALA A 580 1.79 21.34 0.16
CA ALA A 580 0.38 21.70 0.20
C ALA A 580 -0.32 21.15 1.45
N LEU A 581 -0.03 19.89 1.82
CA LEU A 581 -0.53 19.26 3.03
C LEU A 581 -0.05 20.01 4.27
N ILE A 582 1.24 20.27 4.41
CA ILE A 582 1.80 20.95 5.60
C ILE A 582 1.19 22.34 5.77
N ASN A 583 1.02 23.09 4.68
CA ASN A 583 0.37 24.39 4.71
C ASN A 583 -1.10 24.28 5.15
N LEU A 584 -1.86 23.34 4.56
CA LEU A 584 -3.24 23.09 4.97
C LEU A 584 -3.35 22.74 6.46
N LEU A 585 -2.49 21.86 6.97
CA LEU A 585 -2.51 21.49 8.38
C LEU A 585 -2.15 22.68 9.29
N ALA A 586 -1.20 23.52 8.89
CA ALA A 586 -0.89 24.75 9.64
C ALA A 586 -2.08 25.72 9.66
N GLU A 587 -2.74 25.90 8.52
CA GLU A 587 -3.94 26.75 8.42
C GLU A 587 -5.11 26.21 9.25
N LEU A 588 -5.36 24.89 9.25
CA LEU A 588 -6.40 24.29 10.09
C LEU A 588 -6.09 24.38 11.59
N ARG A 589 -4.79 24.42 11.95
CA ARG A 589 -4.35 24.54 13.34
C ARG A 589 -4.49 25.96 13.87
N GLU A 590 -4.19 26.97 13.06
CA GLU A 590 -4.12 28.37 13.48
C GLU A 590 -5.33 29.20 13.05
N GLY A 591 -6.03 28.78 11.99
CA GLY A 591 -7.12 29.51 11.36
C GLY A 591 -8.47 29.29 12.03
N ASP A 592 -9.37 30.24 11.77
CA ASP A 592 -10.78 30.14 12.16
C ASP A 592 -11.49 29.07 11.31
N VAL A 593 -12.38 28.31 11.96
CA VAL A 593 -13.23 27.35 11.26
C VAL A 593 -14.32 28.11 10.51
N ASP A 594 -14.40 27.90 9.20
CA ASP A 594 -15.45 28.46 8.35
C ASP A 594 -16.85 28.02 8.85
N PRO A 595 -17.73 28.96 9.25
CA PRO A 595 -19.05 28.64 9.77
C PRO A 595 -19.94 27.87 8.80
N GLU A 596 -19.89 28.19 7.49
CA GLU A 596 -20.68 27.48 6.48
C GLU A 596 -20.17 26.05 6.32
N ALA A 597 -18.85 25.89 6.35
CA ALA A 597 -18.22 24.59 6.29
C ALA A 597 -18.59 23.71 7.47
N LEU A 598 -18.55 24.27 8.67
CA LEU A 598 -18.94 23.58 9.89
C LEU A 598 -20.40 23.13 9.83
N GLU A 599 -21.30 24.00 9.38
CA GLU A 599 -22.72 23.65 9.32
C GLU A 599 -23.02 22.53 8.32
N ALA A 600 -22.30 22.52 7.19
CA ALA A 600 -22.42 21.45 6.20
C ALA A 600 -21.96 20.10 6.76
N VAL A 601 -20.84 20.04 7.48
CA VAL A 601 -20.38 18.77 8.09
C VAL A 601 -21.26 18.34 9.26
N ARG A 602 -21.77 19.30 10.06
CA ARG A 602 -22.68 19.03 11.17
C ARG A 602 -24.01 18.46 10.69
N SER A 603 -24.58 19.03 9.64
CA SER A 603 -25.83 18.54 9.03
C SER A 603 -25.66 17.09 8.57
N ARG A 604 -24.57 16.76 7.86
CA ARG A 604 -24.28 15.38 7.44
C ARG A 604 -24.12 14.43 8.64
N ALA A 605 -23.42 14.85 9.70
CA ALA A 605 -23.25 14.04 10.90
C ALA A 605 -24.59 13.77 11.62
N LEU A 606 -25.45 14.80 11.74
CA LEU A 606 -26.79 14.67 12.31
C LEU A 606 -27.68 13.74 11.47
N GLU A 607 -27.67 13.88 10.15
CA GLU A 607 -28.41 13.01 9.22
C GLU A 607 -27.99 11.54 9.37
N ALA A 608 -26.68 11.28 9.50
CA ALA A 608 -26.17 9.92 9.70
C ALA A 608 -26.70 9.27 10.99
N HIS A 609 -26.78 10.03 12.08
CA HIS A 609 -27.35 9.57 13.34
C HIS A 609 -28.88 9.40 13.29
N GLN A 610 -29.57 10.12 12.40
CA GLN A 610 -31.03 10.05 12.26
C GLN A 610 -31.50 9.02 11.22
N ALA A 611 -30.58 8.34 10.54
CA ALA A 611 -30.93 7.33 9.56
C ALA A 611 -31.76 6.18 10.18
N PRO A 612 -32.73 5.58 9.46
CA PRO A 612 -33.63 4.56 10.04
C PRO A 612 -32.93 3.33 10.63
N ASN A 613 -31.71 3.03 10.20
CA ASN A 613 -30.87 1.92 10.66
C ASN A 613 -29.77 2.34 11.65
N ALA A 614 -29.63 3.64 11.97
CA ALA A 614 -28.51 4.17 12.75
C ALA A 614 -28.37 3.48 14.12
N ALA A 615 -29.48 3.32 14.86
CA ALA A 615 -29.50 2.64 16.15
C ALA A 615 -28.97 1.19 16.07
N VAL A 616 -29.36 0.44 15.03
CA VAL A 616 -28.91 -0.94 14.81
C VAL A 616 -27.43 -0.98 14.41
N GLU A 617 -26.99 -0.06 13.56
CA GLU A 617 -25.59 0.02 13.14
C GLU A 617 -24.66 0.48 14.28
N ALA A 618 -25.18 1.24 15.24
CA ALA A 618 -24.43 1.70 16.41
C ALA A 618 -24.24 0.61 17.49
N LEU A 619 -25.08 -0.44 17.54
CA LEU A 619 -25.04 -1.47 18.60
C LEU A 619 -23.66 -2.09 18.86
N PRO A 620 -22.88 -2.51 17.84
CA PRO A 620 -21.53 -3.05 18.05
C PRO A 620 -20.58 -2.00 18.66
N GLY A 621 -20.66 -0.75 18.20
CA GLY A 621 -19.85 0.37 18.68
C GLY A 621 -20.22 0.76 20.12
N LEU A 622 -21.51 0.79 20.47
CA LEU A 622 -21.98 1.02 21.83
C LEU A 622 -21.58 -0.11 22.78
N ALA A 623 -21.61 -1.36 22.30
CA ALA A 623 -21.10 -2.50 23.05
C ALA A 623 -19.61 -2.36 23.33
N ALA A 624 -18.83 -1.96 22.32
CA ALA A 624 -17.41 -1.64 22.48
C ALA A 624 -17.22 -0.49 23.49
N ASP A 625 -17.93 0.63 23.36
CA ASP A 625 -17.82 1.76 24.27
C ASP A 625 -18.09 1.39 25.73
N LEU A 626 -19.09 0.54 25.99
CA LEU A 626 -19.35 0.02 27.33
C LEU A 626 -18.18 -0.80 27.88
N LEU A 627 -17.53 -1.59 27.01
CA LEU A 627 -16.36 -2.40 27.35
C LEU A 627 -15.12 -1.54 27.60
N LEU A 628 -14.96 -0.44 26.87
CA LEU A 628 -13.89 0.54 27.03
C LEU A 628 -14.07 1.38 28.30
N GLY A 629 -15.26 1.36 28.92
CA GLY A 629 -15.58 2.13 30.11
C GLY A 629 -16.16 3.51 29.81
N ARG A 630 -16.57 3.76 28.56
CA ARG A 630 -17.29 4.98 28.19
C ARG A 630 -18.75 4.86 28.64
N PRO A 631 -19.30 5.87 29.35
CA PRO A 631 -20.71 5.87 29.72
C PRO A 631 -21.60 5.80 28.48
N HIS A 632 -22.75 5.15 28.60
CA HIS A 632 -23.76 5.20 27.55
C HIS A 632 -24.37 6.61 27.52
N THR A 633 -24.15 7.33 26.42
CA THR A 633 -24.81 8.60 26.13
C THR A 633 -26.12 8.30 25.40
N ARG A 634 -27.23 8.89 25.87
CA ARG A 634 -28.52 8.78 25.14
C ARG A 634 -28.36 9.44 23.79
N GLU A 635 -29.01 8.89 22.76
CA GLU A 635 -28.91 9.40 21.39
C GLU A 635 -29.35 10.87 21.30
N ALA A 636 -30.43 11.24 22.00
CA ALA A 636 -30.87 12.63 22.10
C ALA A 636 -29.79 13.56 22.68
N ASP A 637 -29.11 13.13 23.75
CA ASP A 637 -28.05 13.92 24.37
C ASP A 637 -26.86 14.08 23.39
N LEU A 638 -26.50 13.02 22.65
CA LEU A 638 -25.43 13.08 21.65
C LEU A 638 -25.77 14.04 20.50
N LEU A 639 -27.00 13.99 19.98
CA LEU A 639 -27.47 14.90 18.94
C LEU A 639 -27.46 16.35 19.43
N ASP A 640 -27.82 16.60 20.69
CA ASP A 640 -27.75 17.93 21.30
C ASP A 640 -26.30 18.41 21.46
N GLU A 641 -25.36 17.53 21.81
CA GLU A 641 -23.93 17.87 21.81
C GLU A 641 -23.42 18.25 20.40
N PHE A 642 -23.81 17.53 19.35
CA PHE A 642 -23.48 17.90 17.96
C PHE A 642 -24.06 19.26 17.56
N ARG A 643 -25.31 19.55 17.94
CA ARG A 643 -25.94 20.86 17.68
C ARG A 643 -25.27 21.98 18.45
N ALA A 644 -24.86 21.73 19.69
CA ALA A 644 -24.22 22.72 20.56
C ALA A 644 -22.74 23.00 20.22
N THR A 645 -22.08 22.11 19.46
CA THR A 645 -20.64 22.23 19.15
C THR A 645 -20.34 23.50 18.35
N THR A 646 -19.48 24.37 18.88
CA THR A 646 -19.14 25.64 18.24
C THR A 646 -17.92 25.53 17.32
N ALA A 647 -17.70 26.54 16.46
CA ALA A 647 -16.47 26.67 15.68
C ALA A 647 -15.21 26.71 16.57
N HIS A 648 -15.32 27.31 17.76
CA HIS A 648 -14.23 27.35 18.72
C HIS A 648 -13.90 25.97 19.29
N ASP A 649 -14.91 25.14 19.57
CA ASP A 649 -14.70 23.77 20.05
C ASP A 649 -13.99 22.91 18.99
N VAL A 650 -14.40 23.04 17.73
CA VAL A 650 -13.77 22.36 16.60
C VAL A 650 -12.34 22.84 16.37
N HIS A 651 -12.08 24.14 16.47
CA HIS A 651 -10.72 24.69 16.41
C HIS A 651 -9.84 24.14 17.54
N ASN A 652 -10.36 24.05 18.77
CA ASN A 652 -9.62 23.47 19.89
C ASN A 652 -9.30 21.97 19.66
N ALA A 653 -10.25 21.21 19.09
CA ALA A 653 -10.02 19.83 18.70
C ALA A 653 -8.96 19.70 17.58
N ALA A 654 -8.98 20.61 16.59
CA ALA A 654 -7.96 20.70 15.54
C ALA A 654 -6.58 20.97 16.13
N ALA A 655 -6.47 21.94 17.04
CA ALA A 655 -5.22 22.28 17.71
C ALA A 655 -4.68 21.12 18.58
N GLU A 656 -5.55 20.40 19.30
CA GLU A 656 -5.17 19.20 20.06
C GLU A 656 -4.67 18.08 19.14
N ALA A 657 -5.45 17.75 18.10
CA ALA A 657 -5.12 16.70 17.13
C ALA A 657 -3.80 17.01 16.41
N LEU A 658 -3.65 18.22 15.87
CA LEU A 658 -2.48 18.61 15.10
C LEU A 658 -1.25 18.86 15.99
N GLY A 659 -1.45 19.16 17.28
CA GLY A 659 -0.38 19.18 18.28
C GLY A 659 0.19 17.79 18.61
N SER A 660 -0.60 16.73 18.44
CA SER A 660 -0.18 15.34 18.64
C SER A 660 0.23 14.63 17.34
N ALA A 661 0.18 15.33 16.20
CA ALA A 661 0.33 14.75 14.86
C ALA A 661 1.66 14.03 14.62
N LEU A 662 1.57 12.91 13.90
CA LEU A 662 2.66 12.17 13.30
C LEU A 662 2.44 12.15 11.79
N LEU A 663 3.39 12.68 11.02
CA LEU A 663 3.40 12.57 9.57
C LEU A 663 4.31 11.42 9.12
N ILE A 664 3.88 10.65 8.13
CA ILE A 664 4.73 9.69 7.42
C ILE A 664 4.99 10.25 6.03
N LEU A 665 6.25 10.56 5.76
CA LEU A 665 6.70 11.17 4.52
C LEU A 665 7.66 10.23 3.76
N PRO A 666 7.66 10.24 2.41
CA PRO A 666 8.56 9.41 1.60
C PRO A 666 10.04 9.76 1.81
N GLY A 667 10.33 10.99 2.23
CA GLY A 667 11.68 11.46 2.52
C GLY A 667 11.69 12.58 3.53
N ARG A 668 12.90 13.09 3.81
CA ARG A 668 13.09 14.22 4.71
C ARG A 668 12.45 15.47 4.11
N SER A 669 11.72 16.23 4.92
CA SER A 669 11.01 17.44 4.48
C SER A 669 11.46 18.66 5.26
N LEU A 670 12.07 19.62 4.56
CA LEU A 670 12.42 20.92 5.13
C LEU A 670 11.18 21.75 5.48
N ASP A 671 10.07 21.54 4.76
CA ASP A 671 8.80 22.19 5.07
C ASP A 671 8.22 21.67 6.38
N ALA A 672 8.37 20.37 6.67
CA ALA A 672 7.93 19.79 7.92
C ALA A 672 8.78 20.31 9.09
N ASP A 673 10.10 20.36 8.90
CA ASP A 673 11.04 20.95 9.87
C ASP A 673 10.64 22.42 10.17
N ALA A 674 10.33 23.23 9.13
CA ALA A 674 9.94 24.63 9.27
C ALA A 674 8.57 24.82 9.94
N ALA A 675 7.63 23.90 9.72
CA ALA A 675 6.31 23.88 10.36
C ALA A 675 6.32 23.33 11.79
N GLY A 676 7.50 23.01 12.34
CA GLY A 676 7.68 22.58 13.73
C GLY A 676 7.47 21.08 13.96
N TYR A 677 7.42 20.25 12.91
CA TYR A 677 7.41 18.80 13.05
C TYR A 677 8.82 18.28 13.32
N ALA A 678 9.02 17.59 14.43
CA ALA A 678 10.30 16.98 14.76
C ALA A 678 10.57 15.71 13.94
N ALA A 679 11.72 15.62 13.28
CA ALA A 679 12.13 14.41 12.57
C ALA A 679 12.41 13.26 13.57
N VAL A 680 11.74 12.14 13.39
CA VAL A 680 12.02 10.91 14.16
C VAL A 680 13.23 10.21 13.54
N SER A 681 14.29 10.03 14.33
CA SER A 681 15.49 9.32 13.89
C SER A 681 15.24 7.82 13.80
N SER A 682 15.56 7.23 12.65
CA SER A 682 15.48 5.78 12.41
C SER A 682 16.76 5.02 12.80
N GLY A 683 17.84 5.72 13.15
CA GLY A 683 19.12 5.12 13.53
C GLY A 683 19.28 4.89 15.02
N SER A 684 20.01 3.83 15.40
CA SER A 684 20.36 3.57 16.80
C SER A 684 21.43 4.54 17.30
N ALA A 685 21.27 5.05 18.52
CA ALA A 685 22.20 6.02 19.11
C ALA A 685 23.52 5.39 19.60
N VAL A 686 23.52 4.09 19.91
CA VAL A 686 24.64 3.38 20.53
C VAL A 686 24.84 2.02 19.86
N THR A 687 26.10 1.66 19.58
CA THR A 687 26.48 0.33 19.10
C THR A 687 26.68 -0.63 20.27
N ALA A 688 26.37 -1.91 20.05
CA ALA A 688 26.72 -3.00 20.94
C ALA A 688 28.23 -3.07 21.14
N ILE A 689 28.63 -3.55 22.32
CA ILE A 689 30.02 -3.85 22.69
C ILE A 689 30.11 -5.35 22.86
N GLY A 690 30.98 -6.00 22.07
CA GLY A 690 31.10 -7.44 22.05
C GLY A 690 32.02 -7.96 20.95
N ASP A 691 31.84 -9.23 20.61
CA ASP A 691 32.61 -9.89 19.56
C ASP A 691 32.11 -9.43 18.18
N THR A 692 33.06 -9.12 17.29
CA THR A 692 32.77 -8.61 15.94
C THR A 692 33.02 -9.68 14.89
N TYR A 693 32.01 -9.93 14.06
CA TYR A 693 32.02 -10.88 12.97
C TYR A 693 31.82 -10.14 11.64
N ARG A 694 32.70 -10.35 10.68
CA ARG A 694 32.65 -9.65 9.37
C ARG A 694 31.83 -10.45 8.38
N ALA A 695 31.03 -9.76 7.57
CA ALA A 695 30.31 -10.42 6.49
C ALA A 695 31.28 -10.89 5.39
N HIS A 696 30.98 -12.02 4.75
CA HIS A 696 31.79 -12.60 3.68
C HIS A 696 31.73 -11.78 2.38
N ASP A 697 30.53 -11.38 1.99
CA ASP A 697 30.26 -10.83 0.65
C ASP A 697 30.03 -9.29 0.68
N ASP A 698 30.00 -8.69 1.88
CA ASP A 698 29.83 -7.24 2.07
C ASP A 698 30.91 -6.71 3.05
N PRO A 699 32.01 -6.12 2.56
CA PRO A 699 33.09 -5.61 3.42
C PRO A 699 32.66 -4.42 4.28
N SER A 700 31.51 -3.80 4.00
CA SER A 700 30.94 -2.74 4.82
C SER A 700 30.11 -3.28 5.98
N ALA A 701 29.75 -4.57 5.97
CA ALA A 701 28.88 -5.18 6.96
C ALA A 701 29.63 -5.92 8.06
N GLN A 702 29.30 -5.60 9.32
CA GLN A 702 29.85 -6.24 10.50
C GLN A 702 28.75 -6.46 11.54
N LEU A 703 28.70 -7.65 12.10
CA LEU A 703 27.82 -8.00 13.20
C LEU A 703 28.61 -7.95 14.51
N VAL A 704 28.13 -7.18 15.48
CA VAL A 704 28.69 -7.12 16.83
C VAL A 704 27.72 -7.79 17.78
N VAL A 705 28.11 -8.91 18.38
CA VAL A 705 27.30 -9.66 19.35
C VAL A 705 27.86 -9.43 20.74
N GLY A 706 27.15 -8.66 21.56
CA GLY A 706 27.49 -8.37 22.95
C GLY A 706 26.66 -9.17 23.95
N ALA A 707 26.96 -8.97 25.23
CA ALA A 707 26.24 -9.58 26.34
C ALA A 707 24.85 -8.96 26.60
N SER A 708 24.63 -7.71 26.17
CA SER A 708 23.39 -6.97 26.42
C SER A 708 22.71 -6.42 25.16
N ALA A 709 23.38 -6.50 24.01
CA ALA A 709 22.87 -5.98 22.74
C ALA A 709 23.56 -6.66 21.56
N VAL A 710 22.91 -6.57 20.40
CA VAL A 710 23.48 -6.93 19.09
C VAL A 710 23.39 -5.75 18.14
N SER A 711 24.43 -5.51 17.34
CA SER A 711 24.43 -4.48 16.31
C SER A 711 24.83 -5.01 14.95
N LEU A 712 24.13 -4.56 13.92
CA LEU A 712 24.51 -4.76 12.53
C LEU A 712 24.98 -3.43 11.94
N HIS A 713 26.27 -3.34 11.66
CA HIS A 713 26.89 -2.22 10.95
C HIS A 713 26.82 -2.48 9.45
N ARG A 714 26.50 -1.47 8.65
CA ARG A 714 26.54 -1.49 7.18
C ARG A 714 26.70 -0.07 6.64
N ASN A 715 27.59 0.14 5.67
CA ASN A 715 27.81 1.44 5.02
C ASN A 715 28.03 2.64 5.97
N GLY A 716 28.67 2.42 7.13
CA GLY A 716 28.93 3.47 8.12
C GLY A 716 27.74 3.84 9.00
N ALA A 717 26.58 3.20 8.83
CA ALA A 717 25.45 3.24 9.76
C ALA A 717 25.35 1.92 10.53
N PHE A 718 24.60 1.92 11.63
CA PHE A 718 24.31 0.69 12.36
C PHE A 718 22.89 0.69 12.93
N ALA A 719 22.33 -0.51 13.02
CA ALA A 719 21.14 -0.80 13.82
C ALA A 719 21.57 -1.60 15.05
N THR A 720 20.96 -1.33 16.19
CA THR A 720 21.23 -1.99 17.47
C THR A 720 19.92 -2.40 18.11
N VAL A 721 19.83 -3.67 18.53
CA VAL A 721 18.75 -4.15 19.40
C VAL A 721 19.35 -4.48 20.75
N GLN A 722 18.89 -3.78 21.80
CA GLN A 722 19.20 -4.15 23.18
C GLN A 722 18.32 -5.34 23.57
N TYR A 723 18.89 -6.36 24.19
CA TYR A 723 18.15 -7.58 24.54
C TYR A 723 17.00 -7.30 25.52
N ALA A 724 17.16 -6.31 26.41
CA ALA A 724 16.10 -5.87 27.32
C ALA A 724 14.88 -5.29 26.57
N GLU A 725 15.11 -4.57 25.46
CA GLU A 725 14.08 -3.95 24.62
C GLU A 725 13.61 -4.86 23.48
N CYS A 726 14.20 -6.04 23.31
CA CYS A 726 13.75 -7.03 22.34
C CYS A 726 12.39 -7.57 22.76
N VAL A 727 11.33 -7.27 22.01
CA VAL A 727 9.95 -7.70 22.30
C VAL A 727 9.59 -9.01 21.62
N ALA A 728 10.28 -9.37 20.53
CA ALA A 728 10.18 -10.68 19.90
C ALA A 728 11.47 -11.04 19.18
N MET A 729 11.77 -12.34 19.13
CA MET A 729 12.83 -12.90 18.31
C MET A 729 12.30 -14.09 17.52
N GLN A 730 12.29 -13.98 16.20
CA GLN A 730 12.06 -15.14 15.33
C GLN A 730 13.34 -15.95 15.21
N ALA A 731 13.24 -17.27 15.37
CA ALA A 731 14.36 -18.19 15.32
C ALA A 731 14.05 -19.35 14.37
N TRP A 732 14.91 -19.54 13.36
CA TRP A 732 14.80 -20.61 12.38
C TRP A 732 15.78 -21.76 12.69
N PRO A 733 15.45 -23.01 12.30
CA PRO A 733 16.30 -24.18 12.50
C PRO A 733 17.69 -24.10 11.85
N ASP A 734 17.83 -23.29 10.80
CA ASP A 734 19.10 -23.04 10.10
C ASP A 734 20.02 -22.04 10.84
N GLY A 735 19.59 -21.54 12.00
CA GLY A 735 20.34 -20.62 12.84
C GLY A 735 20.00 -19.14 12.60
N ALA A 736 19.19 -18.79 11.60
CA ALA A 736 18.82 -17.40 11.38
C ALA A 736 18.03 -16.82 12.56
N ARG A 737 18.20 -15.51 12.77
CA ARG A 737 17.50 -14.74 13.81
C ARG A 737 16.94 -13.47 13.21
N ARG A 738 15.75 -13.07 13.67
CA ARG A 738 15.23 -11.72 13.45
C ARG A 738 14.73 -11.18 14.77
N LEU A 739 15.40 -10.15 15.27
CA LEU A 739 15.09 -9.51 16.54
C LEU A 739 14.29 -8.24 16.28
N TRP A 740 13.23 -8.03 17.06
CA TRP A 740 12.36 -6.87 17.01
C TRP A 740 12.48 -6.11 18.33
N SER A 741 12.82 -4.83 18.24
CA SER A 741 12.86 -3.90 19.36
C SER A 741 11.49 -3.28 19.61
N ARG A 742 11.26 -2.78 20.82
CA ARG A 742 10.01 -2.10 21.21
C ARG A 742 9.64 -0.93 20.29
N ASP A 743 10.64 -0.23 19.75
CA ASP A 743 10.44 0.88 18.82
C ASP A 743 10.02 0.44 17.40
N GLY A 744 9.92 -0.87 17.15
CA GLY A 744 9.63 -1.43 15.83
C GLY A 744 10.86 -1.65 14.96
N SER A 745 12.04 -1.20 15.40
CA SER A 745 13.28 -1.49 14.67
C SER A 745 13.61 -2.99 14.72
N GLN A 746 14.29 -3.48 13.68
CA GLN A 746 14.65 -4.89 13.58
C GLN A 746 16.09 -5.12 13.11
N ILE A 747 16.65 -6.25 13.54
CA ILE A 747 17.91 -6.79 13.01
C ILE A 747 17.65 -8.21 12.54
N ALA A 748 17.94 -8.46 11.25
CA ALA A 748 17.99 -9.80 10.68
C ALA A 748 19.45 -10.29 10.63
N ILE A 749 19.67 -11.51 11.12
CA ILE A 749 20.97 -12.17 11.20
C ILE A 749 20.89 -13.47 10.41
N GLU A 750 21.70 -13.56 9.36
CA GLU A 750 21.92 -14.78 8.57
C GLU A 750 23.32 -15.33 8.90
N PRO A 751 23.43 -16.35 9.79
CA PRO A 751 24.72 -16.84 10.29
C PRO A 751 25.69 -17.21 9.18
N GLY A 752 25.20 -17.79 8.08
CA GLY A 752 26.00 -18.23 6.94
C GLY A 752 26.68 -17.10 6.16
N LEU A 753 26.33 -15.83 6.42
CA LEU A 753 26.95 -14.67 5.78
C LEU A 753 28.12 -14.09 6.58
N PHE A 754 28.37 -14.55 7.80
CA PHE A 754 29.41 -14.00 8.68
C PHE A 754 30.54 -15.00 8.95
N ASP A 755 31.77 -14.49 9.01
CA ASP A 755 32.93 -15.27 9.45
C ASP A 755 32.88 -15.49 10.96
N ALA A 756 32.08 -16.47 11.38
CA ALA A 756 31.77 -16.75 12.77
C ALA A 756 31.80 -18.26 13.06
N PRO A 757 32.26 -18.68 14.25
CA PRO A 757 32.27 -20.09 14.63
C PRO A 757 30.84 -20.62 14.83
N PRO A 758 30.59 -21.93 14.65
CA PRO A 758 29.30 -22.52 14.98
C PRO A 758 28.87 -22.19 16.41
N GLY A 759 27.61 -21.78 16.58
CA GLY A 759 27.04 -21.46 17.89
C GLY A 759 27.39 -20.07 18.45
N PHE A 760 28.01 -19.17 17.66
CA PHE A 760 28.35 -17.81 18.12
C PHE A 760 27.15 -16.97 18.58
N LEU A 761 25.92 -17.33 18.19
CA LEU A 761 24.68 -16.69 18.63
C LEU A 761 24.14 -17.24 19.96
N ALA A 762 24.76 -18.25 20.56
CA ALA A 762 24.29 -18.82 21.83
C ALA A 762 24.19 -17.80 22.99
N PRO A 763 25.13 -16.82 23.14
CA PRO A 763 24.97 -15.78 24.14
C PRO A 763 23.74 -14.90 23.88
N LEU A 764 23.44 -14.61 22.61
CA LEU A 764 22.24 -13.86 22.23
C LEU A 764 20.99 -14.66 22.58
N ASP A 765 20.93 -15.94 22.19
CA ASP A 765 19.79 -16.81 22.46
C ASP A 765 19.51 -16.97 23.95
N ALA A 766 20.54 -17.10 24.78
CA ALA A 766 20.43 -17.17 26.24
C ALA A 766 19.96 -15.84 26.86
N SER A 767 20.10 -14.71 26.17
CA SER A 767 19.72 -13.40 26.70
C SER A 767 18.26 -13.03 26.42
N ILE A 768 17.59 -13.73 25.50
CA ILE A 768 16.20 -13.46 25.15
C ILE A 768 15.28 -14.41 25.94
N PRO A 769 14.30 -13.90 26.69
CA PRO A 769 13.36 -14.76 27.41
C PRO A 769 12.58 -15.70 26.48
N PRO A 770 12.36 -16.98 26.86
CA PRO A 770 11.70 -17.97 26.02
C PRO A 770 10.32 -17.55 25.49
N GLU A 771 9.56 -16.79 26.28
CA GLU A 771 8.24 -16.26 25.91
C GLU A 771 8.28 -15.24 24.77
N ARG A 772 9.45 -14.62 24.50
CA ARG A 772 9.67 -13.70 23.38
C ARG A 772 10.20 -14.40 22.13
N VAL A 773 10.54 -15.69 22.23
CA VAL A 773 11.08 -16.46 21.10
C VAL A 773 9.94 -17.08 20.30
N ILE A 774 9.90 -16.74 19.01
CA ILE A 774 8.99 -17.32 18.03
C ILE A 774 9.76 -18.35 17.23
N ARG A 775 9.49 -19.64 17.47
CA ARG A 775 10.08 -20.72 16.69
C ARG A 775 9.41 -20.77 15.33
N GLN A 776 10.21 -20.62 14.28
CA GLN A 776 9.74 -20.61 12.90
C GLN A 776 9.89 -21.99 12.26
N PRO A 777 9.04 -22.35 11.29
CA PRO A 777 9.22 -23.57 10.51
C PRO A 777 10.52 -23.50 9.68
N PRO A 778 11.06 -24.65 9.23
CA PRO A 778 12.20 -24.67 8.30
C PRO A 778 11.91 -23.88 7.02
N ARG A 779 12.88 -23.09 6.54
CA ARG A 779 12.79 -22.34 5.28
C ARG A 779 13.13 -23.24 4.08
N ASP A 780 12.66 -22.88 2.88
CA ASP A 780 13.13 -23.51 1.64
C ASP A 780 14.66 -23.31 1.54
N PRO A 781 15.46 -24.39 1.42
CA PRO A 781 16.92 -24.28 1.30
C PRO A 781 17.40 -23.36 0.17
N ARG A 782 16.60 -23.15 -0.88
CA ARG A 782 16.90 -22.24 -2.00
C ARG A 782 16.75 -20.76 -1.63
N GLN A 783 16.01 -20.45 -0.57
CA GLN A 783 15.80 -19.09 -0.07
C GLN A 783 16.78 -18.71 1.04
N ILE A 784 17.54 -19.67 1.60
CA ILE A 784 18.54 -19.42 2.62
C ILE A 784 19.77 -18.78 1.96
N PRO A 785 20.16 -17.55 2.34
CA PRO A 785 21.36 -16.93 1.81
C PRO A 785 22.59 -17.78 2.14
N MET A 786 23.26 -18.29 1.11
CA MET A 786 24.49 -19.06 1.24
C MET A 786 25.67 -18.21 0.81
N ARG A 787 26.83 -18.48 1.42
CA ARG A 787 28.13 -17.97 0.96
C ARG A 787 28.27 -18.20 -0.55
N MET A 788 28.51 -17.13 -1.31
CA MET A 788 28.90 -17.29 -2.70
C MET A 788 30.21 -18.10 -2.74
N PRO A 789 30.29 -19.24 -3.45
CA PRO A 789 31.55 -19.96 -3.57
C PRO A 789 32.55 -19.00 -4.22
N GLY A 790 33.55 -18.59 -3.44
CA GLY A 790 34.62 -17.73 -3.94
C GLY A 790 35.14 -18.32 -5.23
N THR A 791 35.28 -17.48 -6.27
CA THR A 791 35.86 -17.88 -7.55
C THR A 791 37.08 -18.75 -7.26
N PRO A 792 37.10 -20.04 -7.68
CA PRO A 792 38.26 -20.86 -7.46
C PRO A 792 39.41 -20.11 -8.12
N GLY A 793 40.42 -19.75 -7.33
CA GLY A 793 41.69 -19.29 -7.91
C GLY A 793 42.06 -20.33 -8.95
N MET A 794 42.13 -19.89 -10.21
CA MET A 794 42.47 -20.73 -11.36
C MET A 794 43.58 -21.69 -10.94
N PRO A 795 43.37 -23.01 -10.96
CA PRO A 795 44.48 -23.93 -10.78
C PRO A 795 45.43 -23.66 -11.93
N GLY A 796 46.68 -23.32 -11.60
CA GLY A 796 47.74 -23.17 -12.57
C GLY A 796 47.78 -24.40 -13.46
N VAL A 797 47.53 -24.20 -14.75
CA VAL A 797 47.69 -25.22 -15.78
C VAL A 797 49.16 -25.60 -15.81
N PHE A 798 49.53 -26.73 -15.23
CA PHE A 798 50.63 -27.59 -15.69
C PHE A 798 50.54 -28.95 -15.00
N GLY A 799 50.31 -30.02 -15.77
CA GLY A 799 50.52 -31.39 -15.30
C GLY A 799 49.72 -32.45 -16.03
N MET A 800 50.34 -33.09 -17.02
CA MET A 800 50.04 -34.45 -17.52
C MET A 800 51.41 -35.13 -17.78
N PRO A 801 51.54 -36.47 -17.72
CA PRO A 801 51.94 -37.16 -16.49
C PRO A 801 53.27 -37.95 -16.60
N GLY A 802 53.94 -38.09 -15.45
CA GLY A 802 54.63 -39.29 -14.94
C GLY A 802 55.87 -39.86 -15.65
N VAL A 803 57.04 -39.78 -14.99
CA VAL A 803 58.04 -40.88 -14.84
C VAL A 803 58.81 -40.68 -13.50
N PRO A 804 59.16 -41.74 -12.73
CA PRO A 804 59.56 -41.63 -11.31
C PRO A 804 61.09 -41.69 -11.06
N GLY A 805 61.55 -41.04 -9.97
CA GLY A 805 62.91 -41.18 -9.45
C GLY A 805 63.22 -40.25 -8.26
N MET A 806 63.29 -40.81 -7.05
CA MET A 806 63.75 -40.26 -5.76
C MET A 806 65.25 -39.82 -5.74
N PRO A 807 65.84 -39.26 -4.66
CA PRO A 807 65.31 -38.53 -3.48
C PRO A 807 66.12 -37.28 -3.02
N SER A 808 65.57 -36.59 -2.01
CA SER A 808 66.21 -35.85 -0.88
C SER A 808 66.83 -34.42 -1.04
N THR A 809 66.44 -33.60 -0.06
CA THR A 809 66.78 -32.23 0.39
C THR A 809 68.26 -32.01 0.81
N PRO A 810 68.72 -30.85 1.39
CA PRO A 810 68.21 -29.46 1.50
C PRO A 810 69.27 -28.37 1.12
N GLY A 811 68.90 -27.08 1.10
CA GLY A 811 69.88 -26.00 1.31
C GLY A 811 69.55 -24.63 0.70
N THR A 812 69.15 -23.68 1.55
CA THR A 812 69.41 -22.24 1.35
C THR A 812 70.81 -21.94 1.93
N PRO A 813 71.65 -21.11 1.28
CA PRO A 813 71.70 -19.71 1.69
C PRO A 813 72.13 -18.73 0.57
N GLY A 814 72.01 -17.43 0.83
CA GLY A 814 72.98 -16.45 0.29
C GLY A 814 72.40 -15.29 -0.50
N ALA A 815 72.42 -14.12 0.15
CA ALA A 815 72.12 -12.82 -0.41
C ALA A 815 73.02 -12.40 -1.59
N ALA A 816 72.47 -11.49 -2.40
CA ALA A 816 73.07 -10.22 -2.83
C ALA A 816 73.23 -10.00 -4.35
N GLN A 817 72.84 -8.78 -4.72
CA GLN A 817 73.15 -8.01 -5.93
C GLN A 817 72.45 -8.39 -7.22
N TRP A 818 71.37 -7.64 -7.55
CA TRP A 818 71.37 -6.78 -8.74
C TRP A 818 70.69 -5.44 -8.42
N ARG A 819 71.42 -4.36 -8.74
CA ARG A 819 71.05 -2.94 -8.63
C ARG A 819 70.10 -2.53 -9.75
N ASP A 820 69.31 -1.49 -9.44
CA ASP A 820 68.74 -0.46 -10.31
C ASP A 820 68.07 -0.86 -11.63
N GLN A 821 66.75 -0.64 -11.69
CA GLN A 821 66.14 0.35 -12.61
C GLN A 821 64.61 0.37 -12.37
N ARG A 822 64.13 1.37 -11.62
CA ARG A 822 62.71 1.76 -11.65
C ARG A 822 62.54 2.82 -12.76
N PRO A 823 61.69 2.63 -13.77
CA PRO A 823 61.27 3.74 -14.60
C PRO A 823 60.16 4.51 -13.89
N THR A 824 60.43 5.79 -13.69
CA THR A 824 59.47 6.86 -13.45
C THR A 824 58.37 6.87 -14.52
N GLN A 825 57.25 6.16 -14.31
CA GLN A 825 56.07 6.24 -15.19
C GLN A 825 54.76 6.62 -14.49
N THR A 826 54.76 6.89 -13.18
CA THR A 826 53.52 7.19 -12.43
C THR A 826 53.21 8.67 -12.27
N VAL A 827 54.15 9.58 -12.59
CA VAL A 827 53.92 11.03 -12.46
C VAL A 827 53.37 11.62 -13.76
N ALA A 828 53.91 11.26 -14.93
CA ALA A 828 53.45 11.80 -16.22
C ALA A 828 51.98 11.43 -16.55
N ALA A 829 51.55 10.20 -16.26
CA ALA A 829 50.18 9.76 -16.51
C ALA A 829 49.14 10.47 -15.61
N LYS A 830 49.51 10.74 -14.34
CA LYS A 830 48.65 11.49 -13.40
C LYS A 830 48.57 12.97 -13.76
N THR A 831 49.65 13.59 -14.21
CA THR A 831 49.66 15.00 -14.66
C THR A 831 48.79 15.20 -15.91
N VAL A 832 48.81 14.26 -16.87
CA VAL A 832 47.96 14.33 -18.06
C VAL A 832 46.48 14.17 -17.72
N GLN A 833 46.11 13.26 -16.81
CA GLN A 833 44.71 13.10 -16.37
C GLN A 833 44.16 14.34 -15.65
N VAL A 834 44.98 15.00 -14.83
CA VAL A 834 44.58 16.22 -14.12
C VAL A 834 44.40 17.38 -15.11
N LEU A 835 45.29 17.55 -16.08
CA LEU A 835 45.16 18.59 -17.11
C LEU A 835 43.94 18.38 -18.02
N VAL A 836 43.61 17.13 -18.37
CA VAL A 836 42.41 16.81 -19.16
C VAL A 836 41.13 17.12 -18.37
N ARG A 837 41.11 16.83 -17.06
CA ARG A 837 39.97 17.17 -16.19
C ARG A 837 39.80 18.68 -16.01
N ILE A 838 40.89 19.41 -15.83
CA ILE A 838 40.85 20.88 -15.74
C ILE A 838 40.31 21.45 -17.06
N ALA A 839 40.83 21.01 -18.21
CA ALA A 839 40.36 21.48 -19.52
C ALA A 839 38.86 21.19 -19.74
N PHE A 840 38.36 20.02 -19.31
CA PHE A 840 36.95 19.65 -19.41
C PHE A 840 36.05 20.52 -18.53
N TRP A 841 36.45 20.77 -17.28
CA TRP A 841 35.67 21.61 -16.36
C TRP A 841 35.68 23.09 -16.76
N THR A 842 36.82 23.60 -17.24
CA THR A 842 36.89 24.96 -17.78
C THR A 842 36.00 25.11 -19.02
N PHE A 843 35.92 24.08 -19.87
CA PHE A 843 35.01 24.04 -21.01
C PHE A 843 33.53 24.06 -20.57
N LEU A 844 33.16 23.21 -19.62
CA LEU A 844 31.77 23.13 -19.13
C LEU A 844 31.31 24.45 -18.50
N VAL A 845 32.16 25.08 -17.67
CA VAL A 845 31.85 26.36 -17.03
C VAL A 845 31.74 27.48 -18.06
N ALA A 846 32.65 27.51 -19.06
CA ALA A 846 32.57 28.49 -20.14
C ALA A 846 31.29 28.33 -20.96
N THR A 847 30.86 27.09 -21.26
CA THR A 847 29.60 26.83 -21.98
C THR A 847 28.39 27.30 -21.17
N ILE A 848 28.33 26.98 -19.88
CA ILE A 848 27.20 27.37 -19.01
C ILE A 848 27.11 28.89 -18.86
N LEU A 849 28.24 29.57 -18.60
CA LEU A 849 28.27 31.04 -18.48
C LEU A 849 27.83 31.69 -19.79
N PHE A 850 28.22 31.11 -20.93
CA PHE A 850 27.92 31.65 -22.24
C PHE A 850 26.46 31.42 -22.64
N THR A 851 25.87 30.26 -22.32
CA THR A 851 24.43 30.02 -22.49
C THR A 851 23.61 30.98 -21.64
N ALA A 852 24.04 31.25 -20.40
CA ALA A 852 23.39 32.24 -19.56
C ALA A 852 23.46 33.66 -20.17
N ILE A 853 24.62 34.07 -20.70
CA ILE A 853 24.78 35.38 -21.36
C ILE A 853 23.96 35.45 -22.65
N SER A 854 23.92 34.40 -23.47
CA SER A 854 23.09 34.36 -24.68
C SER A 854 21.60 34.45 -24.36
N ILE A 855 21.13 33.79 -23.30
CA ILE A 855 19.74 33.90 -22.85
C ILE A 855 19.45 35.33 -22.40
N ILE A 856 20.34 35.95 -21.61
CA ILE A 856 20.17 37.34 -21.13
C ILE A 856 20.10 38.32 -22.32
N VAL A 857 20.96 38.19 -23.33
CA VAL A 857 20.96 39.06 -24.51
C VAL A 857 19.72 38.83 -25.40
N THR A 858 19.21 37.60 -25.46
CA THR A 858 18.02 37.25 -26.27
C THR A 858 16.72 37.76 -25.65
N PHE A 859 16.66 37.93 -24.32
CA PHE A 859 15.47 38.44 -23.63
C PHE A 859 15.38 39.97 -23.56
N ASP A 860 16.45 40.70 -23.89
CA ASP A 860 16.53 42.17 -23.69
C ASP A 860 16.65 42.99 -25.00
N THR A 861 16.49 42.38 -26.19
CA THR A 861 16.55 43.10 -27.48
C THR A 861 15.49 42.68 -28.50
N ASP A 862 15.03 43.66 -29.29
CA ASP A 862 13.93 43.54 -30.27
C ASP A 862 14.36 42.69 -31.49
N PRO A 863 13.58 41.68 -31.94
CA PRO A 863 14.04 40.68 -32.93
C PRO A 863 14.26 41.16 -34.37
N ALA A 864 14.12 42.46 -34.64
CA ALA A 864 14.13 43.02 -36.01
C ALA A 864 15.45 43.72 -36.41
N ASP A 865 16.50 43.69 -35.58
CA ASP A 865 17.74 44.42 -35.84
C ASP A 865 18.84 43.53 -36.46
N ASP A 866 19.24 43.82 -37.70
CA ASP A 866 20.18 43.03 -38.53
C ASP A 866 21.58 42.88 -37.89
N VAL A 867 21.94 43.79 -36.99
CA VAL A 867 23.20 43.77 -36.24
C VAL A 867 23.24 42.59 -35.25
N THR A 868 22.11 42.25 -34.64
CA THR A 868 22.01 41.19 -33.62
C THR A 868 22.17 39.80 -34.24
N ILE A 869 21.62 39.60 -35.43
CA ILE A 869 21.78 38.34 -36.19
C ILE A 869 23.24 38.18 -36.64
N GLY A 870 23.88 39.26 -37.08
CA GLY A 870 25.31 39.25 -37.43
C GLY A 870 26.22 38.87 -36.27
N VAL A 871 25.94 39.37 -35.06
CA VAL A 871 26.69 39.04 -33.84
C VAL A 871 26.48 37.57 -33.45
N ILE A 872 25.25 37.05 -33.54
CA ILE A 872 24.94 35.64 -33.24
C ILE A 872 25.69 34.70 -34.21
N VAL A 873 25.69 35.00 -35.51
CA VAL A 873 26.38 34.18 -36.52
C VAL A 873 27.90 34.25 -36.36
N PHE A 874 28.47 35.42 -36.07
CA PHE A 874 29.90 35.57 -35.80
C PHE A 874 30.34 34.76 -34.56
N ILE A 875 29.53 34.78 -33.51
CA ILE A 875 29.77 34.01 -32.28
C ILE A 875 29.71 32.50 -32.54
N TRP A 876 28.79 32.04 -33.39
CA TRP A 876 28.70 30.63 -33.78
C TRP A 876 29.92 30.17 -34.59
N LEU A 877 30.39 30.98 -35.53
CA LEU A 877 31.57 30.68 -36.34
C LEU A 877 32.87 30.73 -35.50
N PHE A 878 32.96 31.66 -34.54
CA PHE A 878 34.08 31.72 -33.59
C PHE A 878 34.15 30.46 -32.71
N ASN A 879 33.00 29.96 -32.22
CA ASN A 879 32.92 28.72 -31.45
C ASN A 879 33.35 27.48 -32.26
N LEU A 880 32.97 27.41 -33.55
CA LEU A 880 33.38 26.31 -34.42
C LEU A 880 34.91 26.30 -34.64
N GLY A 881 35.51 27.48 -34.83
CA GLY A 881 36.95 27.62 -35.09
C GLY A 881 37.84 27.42 -33.86
N VAL A 882 37.42 27.92 -32.69
CA VAL A 882 38.25 27.94 -31.48
C VAL A 882 38.05 26.70 -30.60
N CYS A 883 36.89 26.05 -30.62
CA CYS A 883 36.59 24.96 -29.68
C CYS A 883 36.60 23.57 -30.33
N VAL A 884 36.17 23.43 -31.58
CA VAL A 884 36.07 22.11 -32.22
C VAL A 884 37.41 21.65 -32.79
N LEU A 885 38.18 22.57 -33.38
CA LEU A 885 39.45 22.26 -34.03
C LEU A 885 40.55 21.78 -33.06
N PRO A 886 40.77 22.40 -31.88
CA PRO A 886 41.78 21.93 -30.93
C PRO A 886 41.41 20.58 -30.31
N THR A 887 40.13 20.32 -30.06
CA THR A 887 39.62 19.08 -29.47
C THR A 887 39.76 17.91 -30.46
N TYR A 888 39.50 18.16 -31.74
CA TYR A 888 39.74 17.19 -32.82
C TYR A 888 41.24 16.89 -33.01
N LEU A 889 42.11 17.91 -32.92
CA LEU A 889 43.56 17.74 -33.01
C LEU A 889 44.15 17.04 -31.77
N LEU A 890 43.60 17.26 -30.58
CA LEU A 890 43.99 16.58 -29.34
C LEU A 890 43.56 15.11 -29.35
N GLY A 891 42.34 14.81 -29.82
CA GLY A 891 41.87 13.44 -30.04
C GLY A 891 42.77 12.65 -31.01
N ARG A 892 43.17 13.27 -32.13
CA ARG A 892 44.11 12.65 -33.08
C ARG A 892 45.51 12.40 -32.51
N ARG A 893 46.01 13.25 -31.59
CA ARG A 893 47.30 13.04 -30.91
C ARG A 893 47.25 11.93 -29.87
N VAL A 894 46.14 11.80 -29.13
CA VAL A 894 45.93 10.72 -28.16
C VAL A 894 45.76 9.37 -28.86
N GLN A 895 45.16 9.33 -30.04
CA GLN A 895 45.04 8.11 -30.85
C GLN A 895 46.42 7.59 -31.29
N ARG A 896 47.30 8.47 -31.78
CA ARG A 896 48.68 8.10 -32.17
C ARG A 896 49.57 7.65 -31.00
N TYR A 897 49.28 8.08 -29.77
CA TYR A 897 49.99 7.66 -28.56
C TYR A 897 49.50 6.31 -28.00
N LYS A 898 48.37 5.79 -28.51
CA LYS A 898 47.85 4.45 -28.19
C LYS A 898 48.23 3.40 -29.24
N GLU A 899 48.61 3.85 -30.44
CA GLU A 899 49.03 3.00 -31.57
C GLU A 899 50.57 2.81 -31.63
N ALA A 900 51.34 3.59 -30.86
CA ALA A 900 52.77 3.41 -30.61
C ALA A 900 52.99 2.91 -29.19
#